data_AF-A0A2K1JUF2-F1
#
_entry.id   AF-A0A2K1JUF2-F1
#
_cell.length_a   1.000
_cell.length_b   1.000
_cell.length_c   1.000
_cell.angle_alpha   90.00
_cell.angle_beta   90.00
_cell.angle_gamma   90.00
#
_symmetry.space_group_name_H-M   'P 1'
#
loop_
_entity.id
_entity.type
_entity.pdbx_description
1 polymer ?
#
loop_
_entity_poly.entity_id
_entity_poly.type
_entity_poly.pdbx_seq_one_letter_code
_entity_poly.pdbx_strand_id
1 'polypeptide(L)'
;MAVLEKRPAWRGVLVAREKTIQCLECLNPPFTMPQELQLEGAFKEAFIFNPCGMGHFVLRPLGTTANLVHKWIEFNTYLRNQAKVGVVLLQDWELFILPPKSIPVADLSAEVYYRARAKLKSPACVSQTQVMAGSTLRSGTRVHPSHLETLEQMHAAWVFGAVAELIDNARDAKATRLEISIEDMVLGETGTVPVLQMVDNGLGMNHEEIVKMLSFGHKRPGESDAEQIGHFGVGFKTGAMRIGRDAVIFTQKKDTCSMGFLSKSYNANLEDLEVPIVTYKRFSSGQISLDESVCTKQDEEKCKKAVTKHSPFINDISIGAQFARIENTGTRIFVYNLEQWDGKCIFEWNRSLDPETNAQNEKNELEDIKIRSRRVRVRAGQTSKQVPLDFSLRAYTEVLFLVPSMKIYLQRSLVNTRNLAKTLQNVERFQYHFVHEKDPIKNKLIPLTLGKLQIEYDRGNCGIFLYWHGRLIEAYKRVGDMVHSADIGRGIIGIMDVTDIMDFGDGKVGVLNNKQGFTDSDRFSKLEKWLDKTFGEYWDNNFDKFGLFEKEKLKEGERLVHDAEWVQCMKCSKWRELPKGWCADDLVGDWFCYMKPFEGNCDMAEAVQDNVITVAINRDGNKKVAPVFVTNDSDASLVVNPG
;
A
#
# COMPACT_ATOMS: atom_id res chain seq x y z
N MET A 1 -14.50 -56.77 12.26
CA MET A 1 -14.64 -56.70 10.79
C MET A 1 -16.00 -56.08 10.47
N ALA A 2 -16.05 -54.79 10.20
CA ALA A 2 -17.27 -54.14 9.72
C ALA A 2 -17.48 -54.53 8.25
N VAL A 3 -18.67 -55.01 7.93
CA VAL A 3 -19.09 -55.37 6.58
C VAL A 3 -19.07 -54.10 5.72
N LEU A 4 -18.16 -54.02 4.75
CA LEU A 4 -18.16 -52.97 3.73
C LEU A 4 -19.44 -53.12 2.89
N GLU A 5 -20.43 -52.26 3.12
CA GLU A 5 -21.58 -52.12 2.23
C GLU A 5 -21.06 -51.84 0.81
N LYS A 6 -21.24 -52.80 -0.11
CA LYS A 6 -20.93 -52.60 -1.53
C LYS A 6 -21.89 -51.54 -2.08
N ARG A 7 -21.39 -50.32 -2.28
CA ARG A 7 -22.12 -49.25 -2.96
C ARG A 7 -22.24 -49.60 -4.45
N PRO A 8 -23.36 -49.26 -5.13
CA PRO A 8 -23.53 -49.53 -6.55
C PRO A 8 -22.43 -48.85 -7.37
N ALA A 9 -22.11 -49.42 -8.54
CA ALA A 9 -21.11 -48.85 -9.45
C ALA A 9 -21.54 -47.43 -9.85
N TRP A 10 -20.67 -46.45 -9.61
CA TRP A 10 -20.90 -45.09 -10.07
C TRP A 10 -20.51 -44.96 -11.53
N ARG A 11 -21.28 -44.19 -12.29
CA ARG A 11 -21.03 -43.86 -13.70
C ARG A 11 -21.24 -42.37 -13.89
N GLY A 12 -20.33 -41.73 -14.61
CA GLY A 12 -20.38 -40.29 -14.85
C GLY A 12 -19.39 -39.83 -15.92
N VAL A 13 -19.19 -38.52 -16.02
CA VAL A 13 -18.30 -37.90 -17.00
C VAL A 13 -17.27 -37.00 -16.31
N LEU A 14 -16.03 -37.01 -16.80
CA LEU A 14 -15.03 -36.00 -16.45
C LEU A 14 -15.05 -34.90 -17.52
N VAL A 15 -15.17 -33.65 -17.09
CA VAL A 15 -15.31 -32.48 -17.94
C VAL A 15 -14.23 -31.44 -17.60
N ALA A 16 -13.70 -30.77 -18.62
CA ALA A 16 -12.84 -29.60 -18.43
C ALA A 16 -13.24 -28.52 -19.44
N ARG A 17 -13.44 -27.28 -18.97
CA ARG A 17 -13.88 -26.14 -19.79
C ARG A 17 -15.10 -26.51 -20.67
N GLU A 18 -16.11 -27.10 -20.05
CA GLU A 18 -17.39 -27.52 -20.67
C GLU A 18 -17.25 -28.59 -21.78
N LYS A 19 -16.08 -29.21 -21.92
CA LYS A 19 -15.84 -30.31 -22.87
C LYS A 19 -15.63 -31.62 -22.13
N THR A 20 -16.37 -32.65 -22.52
CA THR A 20 -16.16 -34.02 -22.01
C THR A 20 -14.78 -34.51 -22.39
N ILE A 21 -14.01 -34.90 -21.37
CA ILE A 21 -12.74 -35.58 -21.49
C ILE A 21 -13.00 -37.09 -21.65
N GLN A 22 -13.74 -37.70 -20.71
CA GLN A 22 -14.02 -39.14 -20.73
C GLN A 22 -15.27 -39.51 -19.92
N CYS A 23 -15.99 -40.55 -20.36
CA CYS A 23 -17.03 -41.22 -19.58
C CYS A 23 -16.36 -42.27 -18.68
N LEU A 24 -16.69 -42.28 -17.38
CA LEU A 24 -15.98 -43.05 -16.37
C LEU A 24 -16.94 -43.89 -15.51
N GLU A 25 -16.44 -45.00 -15.00
CA GLU A 25 -17.07 -45.83 -13.97
C GLU A 25 -16.13 -46.05 -12.78
N CYS A 26 -16.72 -46.17 -11.59
CA CYS A 26 -16.05 -46.53 -10.35
C CYS A 26 -16.80 -47.65 -9.64
N LEU A 27 -16.12 -48.76 -9.39
CA LEU A 27 -16.67 -49.86 -8.58
C LEU A 27 -16.46 -49.52 -7.10
N ASN A 28 -17.55 -49.45 -6.33
CA ASN A 28 -17.56 -49.06 -4.90
C ASN A 28 -16.96 -47.66 -4.64
N PRO A 29 -17.62 -46.59 -5.08
CA PRO A 29 -17.15 -45.23 -4.83
C PRO A 29 -17.11 -44.93 -3.31
N PRO A 30 -16.10 -44.20 -2.82
CA PRO A 30 -15.92 -43.96 -1.38
C PRO A 30 -17.01 -43.10 -0.74
N PHE A 31 -17.67 -42.26 -1.54
CA PHE A 31 -18.78 -41.41 -1.17
C PHE A 31 -19.71 -41.24 -2.38
N THR A 32 -20.84 -40.54 -2.21
CA THR A 32 -21.75 -40.25 -3.33
C THR A 32 -21.08 -39.26 -4.27
N MET A 33 -20.78 -39.69 -5.50
CA MET A 33 -20.17 -38.85 -6.53
C MET A 33 -21.25 -38.30 -7.48
N PRO A 34 -21.19 -37.02 -7.91
CA PRO A 34 -22.12 -36.45 -8.88
C PRO A 34 -21.97 -37.11 -10.25
N GLN A 35 -22.93 -36.94 -11.17
CA GLN A 35 -22.80 -37.51 -12.54
C GLN A 35 -21.70 -36.85 -13.37
N GLU A 36 -21.30 -35.63 -13.03
CA GLU A 36 -20.26 -34.87 -13.71
C GLU A 36 -19.18 -34.44 -12.72
N LEU A 37 -17.93 -34.74 -13.06
CA LEU A 37 -16.73 -34.34 -12.32
C LEU A 37 -16.05 -33.21 -13.11
N GLN A 38 -16.05 -32.01 -12.54
CA GLN A 38 -15.42 -30.85 -13.16
C GLN A 38 -13.94 -30.78 -12.76
N LEU A 39 -13.06 -30.79 -13.75
CA LEU A 39 -11.63 -30.61 -13.56
C LEU A 39 -11.32 -29.13 -13.34
N GLU A 40 -10.82 -28.80 -12.15
CA GLU A 40 -10.40 -27.44 -11.78
C GLU A 40 -9.06 -27.07 -12.42
N GLY A 41 -8.20 -28.06 -12.62
CA GLY A 41 -6.91 -27.88 -13.27
C GLY A 41 -5.96 -29.05 -13.06
N ALA A 42 -4.74 -28.89 -13.56
CA ALA A 42 -3.64 -29.82 -13.34
C ALA A 42 -2.47 -29.08 -12.68
N PHE A 43 -2.01 -29.59 -11.55
CA PHE A 43 -1.07 -28.90 -10.68
C PHE A 43 0.17 -29.76 -10.41
N LYS A 44 1.31 -29.14 -10.13
CA LYS A 44 2.56 -29.86 -9.87
C LYS A 44 2.42 -30.73 -8.62
N GLU A 45 2.77 -32.01 -8.74
CA GLU A 45 2.62 -33.03 -7.70
C GLU A 45 3.27 -32.59 -6.36
N ALA A 46 4.50 -32.07 -6.41
CA ALA A 46 5.31 -31.68 -5.25
C ALA A 46 4.73 -30.56 -4.37
N PHE A 47 3.78 -29.77 -4.87
CA PHE A 47 3.23 -28.62 -4.13
C PHE A 47 1.87 -28.90 -3.49
N ILE A 48 1.15 -29.93 -3.96
CA ILE A 48 -0.27 -30.12 -3.61
C ILE A 48 -0.54 -31.54 -3.09
N PHE A 49 0.21 -32.54 -3.56
CA PHE A 49 -0.10 -33.94 -3.31
C PHE A 49 0.84 -34.55 -2.25
N ASN A 50 0.29 -34.90 -1.08
CA ASN A 50 0.93 -35.76 -0.08
C ASN A 50 0.01 -36.95 0.21
N PRO A 51 0.31 -38.17 -0.26
CA PRO A 51 -0.60 -39.32 -0.16
C PRO A 51 -0.74 -39.89 1.26
N CYS A 52 0.05 -39.43 2.24
CA CYS A 52 0.07 -40.02 3.57
C CYS A 52 -1.31 -39.92 4.26
N GLY A 53 -1.95 -41.08 4.49
CA GLY A 53 -3.25 -41.18 5.18
C GLY A 53 -4.49 -40.88 4.33
N MET A 54 -4.35 -40.67 3.02
CA MET A 54 -5.48 -40.40 2.12
C MET A 54 -6.19 -41.68 1.68
N GLY A 55 -7.51 -41.59 1.45
CA GLY A 55 -8.26 -42.65 0.79
C GLY A 55 -7.94 -42.70 -0.70
N HIS A 56 -8.07 -43.86 -1.34
CA HIS A 56 -7.85 -44.02 -2.78
C HIS A 56 -8.94 -44.89 -3.42
N PHE A 57 -9.21 -44.65 -4.71
CA PHE A 57 -10.06 -45.50 -5.56
C PHE A 57 -9.62 -45.37 -7.03
N VAL A 58 -10.24 -46.16 -7.92
CA VAL A 58 -9.88 -46.21 -9.35
C VAL A 58 -11.08 -45.81 -10.21
N LEU A 59 -10.81 -44.94 -11.20
CA LEU A 59 -11.75 -44.60 -12.28
C LEU A 59 -11.38 -45.39 -13.54
N ARG A 60 -12.38 -45.98 -14.19
CA ARG A 60 -12.21 -46.75 -15.44
C ARG A 60 -13.01 -46.12 -16.56
N PRO A 61 -12.52 -46.04 -17.80
CA PRO A 61 -13.32 -45.58 -18.94
C PRO A 61 -14.54 -46.47 -19.18
N LEU A 62 -15.70 -45.86 -19.39
CA LEU A 62 -16.97 -46.52 -19.64
C LEU A 62 -17.44 -46.21 -21.06
N GLY A 63 -17.61 -47.25 -21.90
CA GLY A 63 -18.26 -47.15 -23.23
C GLY A 63 -17.68 -46.05 -24.11
N THR A 64 -16.55 -46.32 -24.77
CA THR A 64 -15.75 -45.26 -25.38
C THR A 64 -16.03 -45.08 -26.89
N THR A 65 -16.20 -43.82 -27.32
CA THR A 65 -16.05 -43.45 -28.74
C THR A 65 -14.58 -43.16 -29.02
N ALA A 66 -14.11 -43.36 -30.27
CA ALA A 66 -12.70 -43.14 -30.63
C ALA A 66 -12.19 -41.72 -30.25
N ASN A 67 -13.07 -40.71 -30.31
CA ASN A 67 -12.76 -39.33 -29.92
C ASN A 67 -12.53 -39.18 -28.40
N LEU A 68 -13.37 -39.80 -27.56
CA LEU A 68 -13.21 -39.75 -26.10
C LEU A 68 -11.98 -40.56 -25.64
N VAL A 69 -11.66 -41.68 -26.31
CA VAL A 69 -10.40 -42.40 -26.07
C VAL A 69 -9.20 -41.50 -26.34
N HIS A 70 -9.20 -40.80 -27.47
CA HIS A 70 -8.11 -39.90 -27.84
C HIS A 70 -7.91 -38.79 -26.80
N LYS A 71 -8.99 -38.11 -26.40
CA LYS A 71 -8.95 -37.06 -25.36
C LYS A 71 -8.47 -37.58 -24.01
N TRP A 72 -8.86 -38.79 -23.63
CA TRP A 72 -8.41 -39.42 -22.39
C TRP A 72 -6.92 -39.75 -22.41
N ILE A 73 -6.40 -40.21 -23.56
CA ILE A 73 -4.97 -40.45 -23.76
C ILE A 73 -4.17 -39.14 -23.72
N GLU A 74 -4.66 -38.09 -24.38
CA GLU A 74 -4.04 -36.76 -24.35
C GLU A 74 -3.97 -36.19 -22.93
N PHE A 75 -5.07 -36.27 -22.19
CA PHE A 75 -5.16 -35.81 -20.80
C PHE A 75 -4.14 -36.53 -19.91
N ASN A 76 -4.10 -37.87 -19.96
CA ASN A 76 -3.18 -38.67 -19.17
C ASN A 76 -1.71 -38.45 -19.55
N THR A 77 -1.44 -38.27 -20.85
CA THR A 77 -0.10 -37.96 -21.37
C THR A 77 0.37 -36.59 -20.90
N TYR A 78 -0.53 -35.61 -20.88
CA TYR A 78 -0.26 -34.28 -20.33
C TYR A 78 0.08 -34.31 -18.84
N LEU A 79 -0.70 -35.01 -18.01
CA LEU A 79 -0.41 -35.16 -16.58
C LEU A 79 0.97 -35.80 -16.36
N ARG A 80 1.28 -36.87 -17.09
CA ARG A 80 2.56 -37.59 -16.99
C ARG A 80 3.75 -36.75 -17.41
N ASN A 81 3.72 -36.18 -18.61
CA ASN A 81 4.86 -35.42 -19.16
C ASN A 81 5.19 -34.16 -18.34
N GLN A 82 4.20 -33.62 -17.63
CA GLN A 82 4.36 -32.40 -16.85
C GLN A 82 4.53 -32.65 -15.34
N ALA A 83 4.54 -33.91 -14.89
CA ALA A 83 4.56 -34.29 -13.47
C ALA A 83 3.45 -33.57 -12.67
N LYS A 84 2.22 -33.65 -13.19
CA LYS A 84 1.04 -32.98 -12.62
C LYS A 84 -0.03 -33.98 -12.20
N VAL A 85 -0.81 -33.58 -11.20
CA VAL A 85 -2.03 -34.26 -10.75
C VAL A 85 -3.26 -33.46 -11.18
N GLY A 86 -4.29 -34.14 -11.69
CA GLY A 86 -5.57 -33.52 -11.99
C GLY A 86 -6.38 -33.33 -10.72
N VAL A 87 -6.99 -32.16 -10.51
CA VAL A 87 -7.76 -31.86 -9.29
C VAL A 87 -9.23 -31.66 -9.63
N VAL A 88 -10.11 -32.36 -8.91
CA VAL A 88 -11.56 -32.19 -8.94
C VAL A 88 -12.01 -31.79 -7.54
N LEU A 89 -12.72 -30.67 -7.44
CA LEU A 89 -13.27 -30.18 -6.19
C LEU A 89 -14.76 -30.50 -6.11
N LEU A 90 -15.13 -31.36 -5.17
CA LEU A 90 -16.52 -31.60 -4.80
C LEU A 90 -16.87 -30.77 -3.56
N GLN A 91 -18.16 -30.77 -3.21
CA GLN A 91 -18.67 -30.02 -2.05
C GLN A 91 -17.93 -30.41 -0.76
N ASP A 92 -17.78 -31.72 -0.52
CA ASP A 92 -17.22 -32.27 0.71
C ASP A 92 -15.85 -32.94 0.52
N TRP A 93 -15.35 -33.03 -0.72
CA TRP A 93 -14.18 -33.85 -1.06
C TRP A 93 -13.29 -33.18 -2.10
N GLU A 94 -11.98 -33.38 -1.96
CA GLU A 94 -10.99 -33.07 -3.00
C GLU A 94 -10.45 -34.37 -3.57
N LEU A 95 -10.43 -34.49 -4.89
CA LEU A 95 -9.97 -35.68 -5.60
C LEU A 95 -8.76 -35.32 -6.45
N PHE A 96 -7.76 -36.18 -6.41
CA PHE A 96 -6.46 -36.04 -7.08
C PHE A 96 -6.28 -37.22 -8.04
N ILE A 97 -6.44 -36.95 -9.33
CA ILE A 97 -6.24 -37.91 -10.42
C ILE A 97 -4.75 -37.95 -10.73
N LEU A 98 -4.11 -39.09 -10.46
CA LEU A 98 -2.67 -39.24 -10.63
C LEU A 98 -2.26 -39.43 -12.10
N PRO A 99 -1.04 -38.99 -12.46
CA PRO A 99 -0.45 -39.35 -13.74
C PRO A 99 -0.24 -40.88 -13.80
N PRO A 100 -0.51 -41.53 -14.93
CA PRO A 100 -0.29 -42.97 -15.05
C PRO A 100 1.19 -43.33 -15.01
N LYS A 101 1.53 -44.44 -14.35
CA LYS A 101 2.91 -44.93 -14.19
C LYS A 101 3.50 -45.44 -15.52
N SER A 102 2.67 -46.03 -16.38
CA SER A 102 2.99 -46.43 -17.75
C SER A 102 1.78 -46.15 -18.65
N ILE A 103 1.98 -46.03 -19.97
CA ILE A 103 0.87 -45.91 -20.93
C ILE A 103 0.86 -47.16 -21.82
N PRO A 104 0.21 -48.26 -21.42
CA PRO A 104 -0.18 -49.31 -22.35
C PRO A 104 -1.68 -49.19 -22.70
N VAL A 105 -2.00 -49.47 -23.96
CA VAL A 105 -3.35 -49.36 -24.56
C VAL A 105 -4.42 -50.24 -23.87
N ALA A 106 -4.02 -51.18 -23.01
CA ALA A 106 -4.90 -52.18 -22.41
C ALA A 106 -5.56 -51.80 -21.08
N ASP A 107 -5.02 -50.84 -20.32
CA ASP A 107 -5.62 -50.39 -19.06
C ASP A 107 -5.50 -48.86 -18.93
N LEU A 108 -6.59 -48.18 -19.29
CA LEU A 108 -6.72 -46.73 -19.24
C LEU A 108 -7.31 -46.25 -17.90
N SER A 109 -7.24 -47.07 -16.85
CA SER A 109 -7.71 -46.66 -15.53
C SER A 109 -6.83 -45.57 -14.90
N ALA A 110 -7.45 -44.70 -14.11
CA ALA A 110 -6.76 -43.64 -13.38
C ALA A 110 -6.90 -43.87 -11.87
N GLU A 111 -5.76 -43.80 -11.17
CA GLU A 111 -5.70 -43.86 -9.71
C GLU A 111 -6.07 -42.49 -9.15
N VAL A 112 -7.00 -42.47 -8.19
CA VAL A 112 -7.54 -41.25 -7.59
C VAL A 112 -7.38 -41.29 -6.09
N TYR A 113 -6.65 -40.33 -5.53
CA TYR A 113 -6.59 -40.10 -4.09
C TYR A 113 -7.62 -39.05 -3.71
N TYR A 114 -8.16 -39.14 -2.50
CA TYR A 114 -9.13 -38.17 -2.02
C TYR A 114 -8.97 -37.87 -0.53
N ARG A 115 -9.40 -36.68 -0.15
CA ARG A 115 -9.51 -36.23 1.24
C ARG A 115 -10.77 -35.40 1.44
N ALA A 116 -11.27 -35.37 2.67
CA ALA A 116 -12.39 -34.50 3.01
C ALA A 116 -11.96 -33.04 2.85
N ARG A 117 -12.78 -32.26 2.15
CA ARG A 117 -12.59 -30.83 1.99
C ARG A 117 -12.90 -30.16 3.32
N ALA A 118 -12.04 -29.25 3.78
CA ALA A 118 -12.26 -28.55 5.04
C ALA A 118 -13.58 -27.75 4.94
N LYS A 119 -14.66 -28.24 5.55
CA LYS A 119 -15.95 -27.55 5.55
C LYS A 119 -15.80 -26.22 6.28
N LEU A 120 -15.86 -25.11 5.53
CA LEU A 120 -16.29 -23.82 6.07
C LEU A 120 -17.72 -23.99 6.57
N LYS A 121 -17.90 -24.20 7.88
CA LYS A 121 -19.24 -24.22 8.48
C LYS A 121 -19.70 -22.79 8.74
N SER A 122 -20.78 -22.37 8.08
CA SER A 122 -21.70 -21.34 8.56
C SER A 122 -23.00 -21.98 9.09
N PRO A 123 -23.76 -21.31 9.97
CA PRO A 123 -24.54 -21.96 11.02
C PRO A 123 -26.01 -22.20 10.64
N ALA A 124 -26.60 -23.25 11.18
CA ALA A 124 -28.04 -23.33 11.45
C ALA A 124 -28.29 -24.12 12.74
N CYS A 125 -29.15 -23.55 13.57
CA CYS A 125 -29.59 -23.99 14.89
C CYS A 125 -30.44 -25.27 14.83
N VAL A 126 -30.17 -26.26 15.70
CA VAL A 126 -31.20 -27.03 16.40
C VAL A 126 -30.68 -27.40 17.79
N SER A 127 -31.49 -27.04 18.78
CA SER A 127 -31.43 -27.43 20.19
C SER A 127 -31.43 -28.95 20.40
N GLN A 128 -30.55 -29.45 21.27
CA GLN A 128 -30.98 -30.37 22.32
C GLN A 128 -29.97 -30.38 23.48
N THR A 129 -30.54 -30.19 24.65
CA THR A 129 -29.97 -30.06 25.97
C THR A 129 -29.26 -31.34 26.41
N GLN A 130 -28.00 -31.25 26.82
CA GLN A 130 -27.50 -32.00 27.98
C GLN A 130 -26.38 -31.19 28.64
N VAL A 131 -26.65 -30.81 29.88
CA VAL A 131 -25.76 -30.03 30.75
C VAL A 131 -24.67 -30.97 31.27
N MET A 132 -23.41 -30.71 30.89
CA MET A 132 -22.22 -31.12 31.64
C MET A 132 -21.26 -29.92 31.64
N ALA A 133 -21.06 -29.34 32.81
CA ALA A 133 -20.23 -28.16 33.01
C ALA A 133 -18.73 -28.48 32.87
N GLY A 134 -18.00 -27.60 32.18
CA GLY A 134 -16.55 -27.42 32.42
C GLY A 134 -15.59 -27.69 31.26
N SER A 135 -15.68 -26.94 30.16
CA SER A 135 -14.52 -26.32 29.46
C SER A 135 -15.00 -25.68 28.17
N THR A 136 -14.96 -24.35 28.09
CA THR A 136 -15.29 -23.63 26.87
C THR A 136 -14.09 -23.74 25.92
N LEU A 137 -14.01 -24.82 25.14
CA LEU A 137 -13.00 -24.98 24.11
C LEU A 137 -13.30 -24.00 22.96
N ARG A 138 -12.83 -22.76 23.08
CA ARG A 138 -12.79 -21.81 21.96
C ARG A 138 -11.60 -22.18 21.08
N SER A 139 -11.86 -22.65 19.85
CA SER A 139 -10.80 -22.82 18.85
C SER A 139 -10.29 -21.43 18.46
N GLY A 140 -9.11 -21.05 18.97
CA GLY A 140 -8.43 -19.82 18.56
C GLY A 140 -7.88 -19.97 17.15
N THR A 141 -7.99 -18.94 16.31
CA THR A 141 -7.37 -18.92 14.99
C THR A 141 -5.86 -18.86 15.15
N ARG A 142 -5.14 -19.85 14.60
CA ARG A 142 -3.67 -19.87 14.49
C ARG A 142 -3.25 -19.25 13.16
N VAL A 143 -2.18 -18.46 13.16
CA VAL A 143 -1.60 -17.85 11.95
C VAL A 143 -0.22 -18.46 11.75
N HIS A 144 -0.01 -19.16 10.63
CA HIS A 144 1.31 -19.71 10.29
C HIS A 144 2.26 -18.59 9.80
N PRO A 145 3.58 -18.66 10.08
CA PRO A 145 4.55 -17.63 9.63
C PRO A 145 4.54 -17.30 8.14
N SER A 146 4.19 -18.25 7.27
CA SER A 146 4.05 -18.01 5.81
C SER A 146 2.99 -16.96 5.46
N HIS A 147 2.10 -16.61 6.40
CA HIS A 147 1.19 -15.48 6.20
C HIS A 147 1.93 -14.14 6.00
N LEU A 148 3.13 -13.97 6.58
CA LEU A 148 3.98 -12.80 6.33
C LEU A 148 4.41 -12.68 4.87
N GLU A 149 4.58 -13.79 4.16
CA GLU A 149 4.86 -13.82 2.71
C GLU A 149 3.60 -13.43 1.93
N THR A 150 2.43 -13.87 2.37
CA THR A 150 1.17 -13.43 1.74
C THR A 150 0.97 -11.92 1.85
N LEU A 151 1.34 -11.31 2.97
CA LEU A 151 1.25 -9.85 3.15
C LEU A 151 2.17 -9.06 2.22
N GLU A 152 3.32 -9.60 1.85
CA GLU A 152 4.29 -8.93 0.98
C GLU A 152 3.72 -8.69 -0.43
N GLN A 153 2.79 -9.55 -0.87
CA GLN A 153 2.24 -9.53 -2.23
C GLN A 153 1.37 -8.29 -2.49
N MET A 154 0.89 -7.64 -1.44
CA MET A 154 0.04 -6.45 -1.49
C MET A 154 0.64 -5.28 -2.29
N HIS A 155 1.96 -5.10 -2.15
CA HIS A 155 2.73 -4.08 -2.84
C HIS A 155 3.76 -4.68 -3.81
N ALA A 156 3.54 -5.93 -4.27
CA ALA A 156 4.48 -6.62 -5.18
C ALA A 156 4.78 -5.79 -6.44
N ALA A 157 3.74 -5.17 -7.00
CA ALA A 157 3.83 -4.36 -8.22
C ALA A 157 4.70 -3.10 -8.07
N TRP A 158 4.76 -2.49 -6.88
CA TRP A 158 5.49 -1.24 -6.65
C TRP A 158 5.84 -1.00 -5.18
N VAL A 159 7.13 -1.07 -4.84
CA VAL A 159 7.61 -1.04 -3.45
C VAL A 159 7.42 0.31 -2.75
N PHE A 160 7.40 1.43 -3.46
CA PHE A 160 7.16 2.73 -2.80
C PHE A 160 5.75 2.86 -2.23
N GLY A 161 4.77 2.08 -2.73
CA GLY A 161 3.48 1.96 -2.06
C GLY A 161 3.63 1.39 -0.64
N ALA A 162 4.53 0.44 -0.44
CA ALA A 162 4.85 -0.12 0.88
C ALA A 162 5.60 0.88 1.77
N VAL A 163 6.54 1.66 1.21
CA VAL A 163 7.23 2.74 1.96
C VAL A 163 6.21 3.78 2.41
N ALA A 164 5.27 4.15 1.54
CA ALA A 164 4.26 5.14 1.89
C ALA A 164 3.31 4.68 3.00
N GLU A 165 3.04 3.39 3.19
CA GLU A 165 2.28 2.91 4.35
C GLU A 165 2.94 3.32 5.68
N LEU A 166 4.29 3.32 5.73
CA LEU A 166 5.03 3.73 6.92
C LEU A 166 5.06 5.26 7.07
N ILE A 167 5.13 6.01 5.95
CA ILE A 167 5.01 7.48 5.94
C ILE A 167 3.61 7.92 6.42
N ASP A 168 2.56 7.23 5.96
CA ASP A 168 1.18 7.47 6.36
C ASP A 168 1.01 7.31 7.88
N ASN A 169 1.60 6.26 8.46
CA ASN A 169 1.54 6.03 9.91
C ASN A 169 2.21 7.16 10.71
N ALA A 170 3.33 7.71 10.22
CA ALA A 170 3.98 8.86 10.87
C ALA A 170 3.09 10.11 10.82
N ARG A 171 2.44 10.38 9.66
CA ARG A 171 1.48 11.49 9.53
C ARG A 171 0.27 11.30 10.44
N ASP A 172 -0.30 10.10 10.49
CA ASP A 172 -1.45 9.77 11.34
C ASP A 172 -1.09 9.89 12.83
N ALA A 173 0.15 9.60 13.20
CA ALA A 173 0.72 9.83 14.54
C ALA A 173 1.03 11.32 14.83
N LYS A 174 0.55 12.24 13.97
CA LYS A 174 0.73 13.69 14.06
C LYS A 174 2.20 14.13 14.13
N ALA A 175 3.09 13.37 13.47
CA ALA A 175 4.50 13.75 13.38
C ALA A 175 4.67 15.04 12.57
N THR A 176 5.56 15.91 13.05
CA THR A 176 5.95 17.14 12.33
C THR A 176 7.22 16.93 11.50
N ARG A 177 7.98 15.88 11.81
CA ARG A 177 9.22 15.48 11.16
C ARG A 177 9.29 13.97 11.01
N LEU A 178 9.68 13.51 9.82
CA LEU A 178 10.00 12.13 9.50
C LEU A 178 11.35 12.08 8.78
N GLU A 179 12.25 11.22 9.25
CA GLU A 179 13.54 10.93 8.61
C GLU A 179 13.54 9.51 8.03
N ILE A 180 13.99 9.38 6.78
CA ILE A 180 14.08 8.13 6.03
C ILE A 180 15.50 7.99 5.48
N SER A 181 16.19 6.91 5.81
CA SER A 181 17.55 6.65 5.32
C SER A 181 17.79 5.15 5.14
N ILE A 182 18.75 4.79 4.29
CA ILE A 182 19.31 3.43 4.26
C ILE A 182 20.77 3.51 4.64
N GLU A 183 21.14 2.80 5.69
CA GLU A 183 22.51 2.73 6.20
C GLU A 183 22.94 1.26 6.36
N ASP A 184 24.21 0.97 6.11
CA ASP A 184 24.76 -0.36 6.35
C ASP A 184 25.06 -0.51 7.85
N MET A 185 24.42 -1.50 8.50
CA MET A 185 24.64 -1.83 9.90
C MET A 185 25.30 -3.19 10.05
N VAL A 186 26.09 -3.38 11.10
CA VAL A 186 26.72 -4.68 11.40
C VAL A 186 25.65 -5.70 11.80
N LEU A 187 25.67 -6.89 11.18
CA LEU A 187 24.81 -8.01 11.51
C LEU A 187 25.65 -9.28 11.70
N GLY A 188 25.78 -9.74 12.95
CA GLY A 188 26.63 -10.87 13.31
C GLY A 188 28.13 -10.54 13.22
N GLU A 189 28.96 -11.57 13.07
CA GLU A 189 30.42 -11.46 13.19
C GLU A 189 31.14 -11.16 11.86
N THR A 190 30.46 -11.27 10.70
CA THR A 190 31.15 -11.34 9.39
C THR A 190 30.59 -10.44 8.30
N GLY A 191 29.59 -9.58 8.56
CA GLY A 191 29.03 -8.73 7.51
C GLY A 191 28.21 -7.53 7.97
N THR A 192 27.99 -6.61 7.03
CA THR A 192 27.02 -5.52 7.15
C THR A 192 25.77 -5.82 6.33
N VAL A 193 24.62 -5.36 6.81
CA VAL A 193 23.33 -5.44 6.12
C VAL A 193 22.78 -4.04 5.90
N PRO A 194 22.22 -3.72 4.73
CA PRO A 194 21.52 -2.46 4.56
C PRO A 194 20.22 -2.45 5.39
N VAL A 195 20.01 -1.36 6.11
CA VAL A 195 18.84 -1.14 6.98
C VAL A 195 18.13 0.12 6.56
N LEU A 196 16.87 0.00 6.14
CA LEU A 196 15.98 1.13 5.99
C LEU A 196 15.51 1.59 7.38
N GLN A 197 15.79 2.84 7.70
CA GLN A 197 15.39 3.49 8.95
C GLN A 197 14.26 4.48 8.67
N MET A 198 13.24 4.48 9.52
CA MET A 198 12.19 5.50 9.53
C MET A 198 12.03 6.02 10.96
N VAL A 199 12.26 7.31 11.15
CA VAL A 199 12.28 7.95 12.47
C VAL A 199 11.34 9.14 12.48
N ASP A 200 10.27 9.06 13.25
CA ASP A 200 9.31 10.15 13.43
C ASP A 200 9.31 10.70 14.86
N ASN A 201 8.90 11.96 14.98
CA ASN A 201 8.67 12.64 16.26
C ASN A 201 7.18 12.73 16.61
N GLY A 202 6.37 11.77 16.16
CA GLY A 202 4.94 11.72 16.44
C GLY A 202 4.64 11.38 17.89
N LEU A 203 3.38 11.03 18.16
CA LEU A 203 2.89 10.75 19.51
C LEU A 203 3.45 9.45 20.13
N GLY A 204 4.04 8.58 19.31
CA GLY A 204 4.45 7.23 19.70
C GLY A 204 3.28 6.35 20.14
N MET A 205 3.58 5.17 20.67
CA MET A 205 2.59 4.17 21.07
C MET A 205 2.80 3.72 22.51
N ASN A 206 1.69 3.50 23.23
CA ASN A 206 1.68 2.70 24.45
C ASN A 206 1.61 1.19 24.12
N HIS A 207 1.56 0.35 25.16
CA HIS A 207 1.49 -1.11 25.01
C HIS A 207 0.30 -1.58 24.15
N GLU A 208 -0.91 -1.08 24.42
CA GLU A 208 -2.12 -1.49 23.69
C GLU A 208 -2.05 -1.08 22.21
N GLU A 209 -1.53 0.11 21.92
CA GLU A 209 -1.38 0.65 20.58
C GLU A 209 -0.35 -0.15 19.77
N ILE A 210 0.82 -0.47 20.32
CA ILE A 210 1.84 -1.29 19.61
C ILE A 210 1.35 -2.73 19.41
N VAL A 211 0.68 -3.33 20.42
CA VAL A 211 0.08 -4.65 20.29
C VAL A 211 -0.98 -4.64 19.19
N LYS A 212 -1.89 -3.66 19.17
CA LYS A 212 -2.89 -3.51 18.11
C LYS A 212 -2.24 -3.30 16.73
N MET A 213 -1.20 -2.48 16.65
CA MET A 213 -0.45 -2.19 15.44
C MET A 213 0.23 -3.44 14.88
N LEU A 214 0.73 -4.34 15.73
CA LEU A 214 1.40 -5.59 15.31
C LEU A 214 0.45 -6.78 15.21
N SER A 215 -0.74 -6.72 15.81
CA SER A 215 -1.75 -7.79 15.76
C SER A 215 -2.43 -7.91 14.40
N PHE A 216 -2.77 -9.15 14.04
CA PHE A 216 -3.47 -9.50 12.81
C PHE A 216 -4.98 -9.56 13.09
N GLY A 217 -5.74 -8.61 12.52
CA GLY A 217 -7.18 -8.52 12.71
C GLY A 217 -7.58 -7.76 13.98
N HIS A 218 -7.84 -6.46 13.83
CA HIS A 218 -8.47 -5.63 14.85
C HIS A 218 -9.64 -4.87 14.23
N LYS A 219 -10.64 -4.51 15.06
CA LYS A 219 -11.76 -3.69 14.59
C LYS A 219 -11.22 -2.37 14.03
N ARG A 220 -11.76 -1.98 12.87
CA ARG A 220 -11.57 -0.62 12.35
C ARG A 220 -12.02 0.39 13.42
N PRO A 221 -11.33 1.52 13.60
CA PRO A 221 -11.81 2.58 14.49
C PRO A 221 -13.27 2.90 14.14
N GLY A 222 -14.17 2.87 15.13
CA GLY A 222 -15.58 3.22 14.94
C GLY A 222 -15.81 4.73 14.80
N GLU A 223 -14.85 5.53 15.27
CA GLU A 223 -14.75 6.96 15.06
C GLU A 223 -13.50 7.19 14.22
N SER A 224 -13.68 7.37 12.91
CA SER A 224 -12.60 7.82 12.02
C SER A 224 -12.36 9.30 12.27
N ASP A 225 -11.15 9.68 12.70
CA ASP A 225 -10.66 11.03 12.41
C ASP A 225 -10.76 11.20 10.89
N ALA A 226 -11.54 12.17 10.41
CA ALA A 226 -11.84 12.36 8.99
C ALA A 226 -10.59 12.64 8.15
N GLU A 227 -9.46 12.91 8.81
CA GLU A 227 -8.17 13.19 8.19
C GLU A 227 -7.19 12.01 8.25
N GLN A 228 -7.55 10.90 8.90
CA GLN A 228 -6.69 9.72 9.06
C GLN A 228 -6.62 8.90 7.78
N ILE A 229 -5.40 8.55 7.34
CA ILE A 229 -5.17 7.73 6.14
C ILE A 229 -5.30 6.23 6.46
N GLY A 230 -4.87 5.83 7.66
CA GLY A 230 -4.90 4.46 8.16
C GLY A 230 -6.32 3.93 8.35
N HIS A 231 -6.86 3.27 7.32
CA HIS A 231 -8.23 2.74 7.35
C HIS A 231 -8.30 1.20 7.48
N PHE A 232 -7.29 0.47 7.01
CA PHE A 232 -7.37 -1.00 6.86
C PHE A 232 -6.72 -1.80 8.01
N GLY A 233 -5.91 -1.18 8.87
CA GLY A 233 -5.27 -1.84 10.02
C GLY A 233 -4.15 -2.84 9.67
N VAL A 234 -3.73 -2.90 8.40
CA VAL A 234 -2.71 -3.84 7.90
C VAL A 234 -1.46 -3.17 7.32
N GLY A 235 -1.52 -1.86 7.06
CA GLY A 235 -0.52 -1.09 6.31
C GLY A 235 0.92 -1.28 6.77
N PHE A 236 1.18 -1.21 8.08
CA PHE A 236 2.52 -1.44 8.61
C PHE A 236 3.06 -2.83 8.25
N LYS A 237 2.27 -3.89 8.46
CA LYS A 237 2.74 -5.27 8.25
C LYS A 237 2.98 -5.55 6.76
N THR A 238 2.05 -5.14 5.90
CA THR A 238 2.17 -5.29 4.45
C THR A 238 3.31 -4.46 3.88
N GLY A 239 3.50 -3.25 4.40
CA GLY A 239 4.60 -2.37 4.04
C GLY A 239 5.96 -2.92 4.44
N ALA A 240 6.15 -3.20 5.73
CA ALA A 240 7.41 -3.71 6.27
C ALA A 240 7.82 -5.04 5.63
N MET A 241 6.89 -6.01 5.51
CA MET A 241 7.17 -7.33 4.93
C MET A 241 7.41 -7.30 3.41
N ARG A 242 6.97 -6.24 2.71
CA ARG A 242 7.32 -5.99 1.31
C ARG A 242 8.73 -5.41 1.15
N ILE A 243 9.13 -4.52 2.06
CA ILE A 243 10.40 -3.80 2.03
C ILE A 243 11.57 -4.72 2.40
N GLY A 244 11.40 -5.55 3.43
CA GLY A 244 12.42 -6.47 3.91
C GLY A 244 11.84 -7.64 4.70
N ARG A 245 12.71 -8.56 5.10
CA ARG A 245 12.29 -9.78 5.81
C ARG A 245 12.03 -9.56 7.28
N ASP A 246 12.67 -8.55 7.86
CA ASP A 246 12.69 -8.35 9.30
C ASP A 246 12.55 -6.87 9.66
N ALA A 247 11.76 -6.58 10.69
CA ALA A 247 11.51 -5.23 11.18
C ALA A 247 11.52 -5.16 12.71
N VAL A 248 12.33 -4.25 13.26
CA VAL A 248 12.33 -3.89 14.69
C VAL A 248 11.72 -2.50 14.85
N ILE A 249 10.84 -2.37 15.83
CA ILE A 249 10.13 -1.13 16.15
C ILE A 249 10.52 -0.72 17.57
N PHE A 250 10.96 0.53 17.72
CA PHE A 250 11.09 1.19 19.02
C PHE A 250 10.13 2.37 19.03
N THR A 251 9.31 2.47 20.07
CA THR A 251 8.35 3.57 20.19
C THR A 251 8.33 4.10 21.61
N GLN A 252 8.12 5.40 21.75
CA GLN A 252 8.06 6.07 23.04
C GLN A 252 6.86 6.99 23.09
N LYS A 253 6.05 6.82 24.15
CA LYS A 253 4.99 7.72 24.58
C LYS A 253 5.35 8.24 25.96
N LYS A 254 4.70 9.33 26.40
CA LYS A 254 5.03 10.08 27.63
C LYS A 254 5.64 9.24 28.77
N ASP A 255 4.93 8.20 29.22
CA ASP A 255 5.31 7.40 30.41
C ASP A 255 5.71 5.94 30.07
N THR A 256 5.80 5.58 28.77
CA THR A 256 6.08 4.20 28.34
C THR A 256 6.98 4.16 27.11
N CYS A 257 7.86 3.18 27.02
CA CYS A 257 8.55 2.85 25.77
C CYS A 257 8.42 1.36 25.47
N SER A 258 8.22 1.02 24.20
CA SER A 258 7.97 -0.36 23.78
C SER A 258 8.87 -0.75 22.63
N MET A 259 9.27 -2.02 22.61
CA MET A 259 9.97 -2.65 21.50
C MET A 259 9.11 -3.77 20.94
N GLY A 260 8.99 -3.84 19.62
CA GLY A 260 8.28 -4.91 18.91
C GLY A 260 9.13 -5.48 17.79
N PHE A 261 8.97 -6.78 17.51
CA PHE A 261 9.78 -7.46 16.51
C PHE A 261 8.95 -8.30 15.54
N LEU A 262 8.80 -7.82 14.30
CA LEU A 262 8.10 -8.50 13.22
C LEU A 262 9.12 -9.09 12.24
N SER A 263 9.37 -10.40 12.32
CA SER A 263 10.52 -11.01 11.66
C SER A 263 10.20 -12.36 11.03
N LYS A 264 10.45 -12.51 9.73
CA LYS A 264 10.43 -13.81 9.04
C LYS A 264 11.57 -14.70 9.54
N SER A 265 12.73 -14.11 9.85
CA SER A 265 13.92 -14.85 10.29
C SER A 265 13.74 -15.48 11.68
N TYR A 266 13.14 -14.76 12.62
CA TYR A 266 12.78 -15.29 13.94
C TYR A 266 11.72 -16.40 13.85
N ASN A 267 10.75 -16.22 12.95
CA ASN A 267 9.62 -17.15 12.79
C ASN A 267 9.90 -18.35 11.86
N ALA A 268 11.09 -18.46 11.27
CA ALA A 268 11.37 -19.42 10.19
C ALA A 268 11.09 -20.90 10.54
N ASN A 269 11.20 -21.26 11.82
CA ASN A 269 11.02 -22.63 12.31
C ASN A 269 9.88 -22.76 13.33
N LEU A 270 8.99 -21.76 13.41
CA LEU A 270 7.85 -21.79 14.31
C LEU A 270 6.61 -22.30 13.58
N GLU A 271 5.77 -23.06 14.28
CA GLU A 271 4.47 -23.48 13.74
C GLU A 271 3.45 -22.34 13.73
N ASP A 272 3.56 -21.45 14.72
CA ASP A 272 2.73 -20.27 14.90
C ASP A 272 3.55 -19.01 14.74
N LEU A 273 2.97 -18.03 14.07
CA LEU A 273 3.50 -16.69 13.98
C LEU A 273 3.52 -16.04 15.35
N GLU A 274 4.72 -15.70 15.79
CA GLU A 274 4.96 -14.95 17.00
C GLU A 274 5.52 -13.57 16.67
N VAL A 275 5.05 -12.56 17.41
CA VAL A 275 5.56 -11.19 17.33
C VAL A 275 5.95 -10.77 18.75
N PRO A 276 7.23 -10.91 19.13
CA PRO A 276 7.69 -10.51 20.45
C PRO A 276 7.51 -9.01 20.69
N ILE A 277 6.92 -8.65 21.82
CA ILE A 277 6.69 -7.27 22.25
C ILE A 277 7.08 -7.16 23.73
N VAL A 278 7.80 -6.10 24.08
CA VAL A 278 8.11 -5.75 25.47
C VAL A 278 7.84 -4.27 25.70
N THR A 279 7.36 -3.91 26.89
CA THR A 279 7.08 -2.53 27.28
C THR A 279 7.73 -2.21 28.63
N TYR A 280 8.29 -1.01 28.72
CA TYR A 280 8.92 -0.46 29.91
C TYR A 280 8.19 0.80 30.35
N LYS A 281 8.09 1.01 31.66
CA LYS A 281 7.75 2.30 32.25
C LYS A 281 8.93 3.24 32.09
N ARG A 282 8.65 4.50 31.78
CA ARG A 282 9.63 5.56 31.66
C ARG A 282 9.41 6.58 32.77
N PHE A 283 10.47 6.85 33.53
CA PHE A 283 10.45 7.84 34.61
C PHE A 283 11.00 9.18 34.13
N SER A 284 10.63 10.26 34.83
CA SER A 284 11.12 11.61 34.54
C SER A 284 12.65 11.75 34.65
N SER A 285 13.30 10.86 35.40
CA SER A 285 14.77 10.73 35.48
C SER A 285 15.43 10.19 34.22
N GLY A 286 14.66 9.73 33.22
CA GLY A 286 15.15 9.02 32.04
C GLY A 286 15.40 7.53 32.26
N GLN A 287 15.24 7.04 33.50
CA GLN A 287 15.31 5.61 33.81
C GLN A 287 14.12 4.87 33.19
N ILE A 288 14.38 3.65 32.71
CA ILE A 288 13.35 2.72 32.24
C ILE A 288 13.36 1.45 33.09
N SER A 289 12.19 0.86 33.33
CA SER A 289 12.05 -0.44 34.00
C SER A 289 10.92 -1.23 33.36
N LEU A 290 10.99 -2.57 33.39
CA LEU A 290 9.93 -3.41 32.84
C LEU A 290 8.56 -3.01 33.41
N ASP A 291 7.56 -2.89 32.52
CA ASP A 291 6.18 -2.70 32.97
C ASP A 291 5.54 -4.06 33.27
N GLU A 292 5.74 -4.53 34.50
CA GLU A 292 5.20 -5.82 34.99
C GLU A 292 3.67 -5.89 34.99
N SER A 293 2.96 -4.78 34.74
CA SER A 293 1.49 -4.78 34.61
C SER A 293 1.00 -5.25 33.24
N VAL A 294 1.86 -5.23 32.22
CA VAL A 294 1.51 -5.60 30.82
C VAL A 294 2.47 -6.61 30.20
N CYS A 295 3.70 -6.72 30.71
CA CYS A 295 4.71 -7.67 30.22
C CYS A 295 5.36 -8.42 31.38
N THR A 296 5.61 -9.72 31.22
CA THR A 296 6.38 -10.50 32.19
C THR A 296 7.88 -10.41 31.92
N LYS A 297 8.71 -10.80 32.90
CA LYS A 297 10.16 -10.96 32.67
C LYS A 297 10.49 -11.96 31.57
N GLN A 298 9.65 -12.99 31.41
CA GLN A 298 9.79 -13.96 30.33
C GLN A 298 9.54 -13.33 28.95
N ASP A 299 8.56 -12.41 28.85
CA ASP A 299 8.31 -11.67 27.61
C ASP A 299 9.49 -10.75 27.25
N GLU A 300 10.07 -10.08 28.26
CA GLU A 300 11.28 -9.28 28.10
C GLU A 300 12.45 -10.13 27.60
N GLU A 301 12.77 -11.23 28.29
CA GLU A 301 13.85 -12.14 27.92
C GLU A 301 13.66 -12.70 26.51
N LYS A 302 12.43 -13.14 26.18
CA LYS A 302 12.08 -13.67 24.86
C LYS A 302 12.26 -12.62 23.78
N CYS A 303 11.73 -11.41 23.98
CA CYS A 303 11.83 -10.32 23.02
C CYS A 303 13.28 -9.86 22.82
N LYS A 304 14.02 -9.62 23.90
CA LYS A 304 15.45 -9.27 23.85
C LYS A 304 16.25 -10.34 23.12
N LYS A 305 16.09 -11.62 23.48
CA LYS A 305 16.80 -12.73 22.84
C LYS A 305 16.47 -12.86 21.34
N ALA A 306 15.21 -12.65 20.97
CA ALA A 306 14.81 -12.66 19.56
C ALA A 306 15.51 -11.54 18.78
N VAL A 307 15.48 -10.31 19.31
CA VAL A 307 16.10 -9.13 18.68
C VAL A 307 17.62 -9.27 18.63
N THR A 308 18.29 -9.64 19.73
CA THR A 308 19.76 -9.74 19.75
C THR A 308 20.32 -10.84 18.87
N LYS A 309 19.56 -11.93 18.67
CA LYS A 309 19.95 -13.04 17.81
C LYS A 309 19.70 -12.78 16.32
N HIS A 310 18.65 -12.03 15.98
CA HIS A 310 18.16 -11.92 14.60
C HIS A 310 18.18 -10.50 14.02
N SER A 311 18.76 -9.52 14.72
CA SER A 311 18.84 -8.13 14.26
C SER A 311 20.24 -7.53 14.44
N PRO A 312 20.51 -6.36 13.84
CA PRO A 312 21.74 -5.59 14.10
C PRO A 312 21.93 -5.10 15.55
N PHE A 313 20.92 -5.24 16.41
CA PHE A 313 20.95 -4.79 17.81
C PHE A 313 21.40 -5.92 18.74
N ILE A 314 22.71 -6.14 18.81
CA ILE A 314 23.33 -7.34 19.42
C ILE A 314 23.24 -7.43 20.95
N ASN A 315 22.90 -6.34 21.66
CA ASN A 315 22.85 -6.34 23.13
C ASN A 315 21.95 -5.22 23.70
N ASP A 316 21.72 -5.27 25.02
CA ASP A 316 20.91 -4.29 25.76
C ASP A 316 21.39 -2.85 25.61
N ILE A 317 22.71 -2.62 25.44
CA ILE A 317 23.26 -1.28 25.21
C ILE A 317 22.79 -0.75 23.85
N SER A 318 22.87 -1.56 22.79
CA SER A 318 22.44 -1.18 21.44
C SER A 318 20.93 -0.92 21.36
N ILE A 319 20.13 -1.69 22.11
CA ILE A 319 18.67 -1.54 22.27
C ILE A 319 18.36 -0.25 23.06
N GLY A 320 18.96 -0.07 24.23
CA GLY A 320 18.77 1.11 25.07
C GLY A 320 19.17 2.41 24.35
N ALA A 321 20.21 2.36 23.52
CA ALA A 321 20.65 3.48 22.69
C ALA A 321 19.63 3.85 21.59
N GLN A 322 18.69 2.97 21.21
CA GLN A 322 17.60 3.35 20.30
C GLN A 322 16.51 4.13 21.03
N PHE A 323 16.13 3.72 22.24
CA PHE A 323 15.19 4.46 23.08
C PHE A 323 15.73 5.84 23.44
N ALA A 324 17.00 5.94 23.85
CA ALA A 324 17.62 7.20 24.24
C ALA A 324 17.68 8.25 23.11
N ARG A 325 17.61 7.82 21.84
CA ARG A 325 17.58 8.72 20.68
C ARG A 325 16.16 9.18 20.31
N ILE A 326 15.12 8.71 21.00
CA ILE A 326 13.77 9.24 20.87
C ILE A 326 13.61 10.32 21.95
N GLU A 327 13.41 11.57 21.54
CA GLU A 327 13.42 12.71 22.46
C GLU A 327 12.36 12.59 23.57
N ASN A 328 11.10 12.86 23.24
CA ASN A 328 9.98 12.79 24.19
C ASN A 328 8.96 11.75 23.77
N THR A 329 8.49 11.85 22.53
CA THR A 329 7.61 10.88 21.88
C THR A 329 8.11 10.64 20.47
N GLY A 330 7.75 9.50 19.91
CA GLY A 330 8.07 9.16 18.53
C GLY A 330 8.26 7.67 18.31
N THR A 331 8.55 7.31 17.06
CA THR A 331 8.78 5.92 16.67
C THR A 331 10.01 5.82 15.76
N ARG A 332 10.82 4.79 15.98
CA ARG A 332 11.95 4.39 15.14
C ARG A 332 11.68 2.99 14.62
N ILE A 333 11.64 2.84 13.30
CA ILE A 333 11.40 1.58 12.60
C ILE A 333 12.65 1.24 11.80
N PHE A 334 13.13 0.01 11.98
CA PHE A 334 14.29 -0.53 11.28
C PHE A 334 13.85 -1.73 10.46
N VAL A 335 13.83 -1.62 9.14
CA VAL A 335 13.55 -2.73 8.23
C VAL A 335 14.87 -3.15 7.58
N TYR A 336 15.21 -4.43 7.69
CA TYR A 336 16.48 -4.97 7.19
C TYR A 336 16.27 -6.34 6.57
N ASN A 337 17.37 -6.93 6.07
CA ASN A 337 17.28 -8.02 5.10
C ASN A 337 16.36 -7.59 3.95
N LEU A 338 16.67 -6.40 3.40
CA LEU A 338 15.88 -5.73 2.38
C LEU A 338 15.72 -6.65 1.17
N GLU A 339 14.56 -6.54 0.53
CA GLU A 339 14.22 -7.32 -0.65
C GLU A 339 15.33 -7.26 -1.71
N GLN A 340 15.57 -8.38 -2.38
CA GLN A 340 16.59 -8.51 -3.40
C GLN A 340 16.03 -9.03 -4.71
N TRP A 341 16.55 -8.53 -5.83
CA TRP A 341 16.37 -9.08 -7.17
C TRP A 341 17.72 -9.52 -7.70
N ASP A 342 17.81 -10.78 -8.11
CA ASP A 342 19.05 -11.41 -8.61
C ASP A 342 20.26 -11.19 -7.67
N GLY A 343 20.03 -11.32 -6.36
CA GLY A 343 21.05 -11.15 -5.32
C GLY A 343 21.46 -9.70 -5.03
N LYS A 344 20.75 -8.70 -5.57
CA LYS A 344 21.01 -7.27 -5.32
C LYS A 344 19.81 -6.62 -4.66
N CYS A 345 20.05 -5.76 -3.67
CA CYS A 345 18.98 -5.00 -3.03
C CYS A 345 18.15 -4.21 -4.05
N ILE A 346 16.82 -4.23 -3.92
CA ILE A 346 15.90 -3.52 -4.81
C ILE A 346 16.08 -2.00 -4.76
N PHE A 347 16.63 -1.48 -3.67
CA PHE A 347 16.96 -0.07 -3.53
C PHE A 347 18.39 0.21 -4.00
N GLU A 348 18.57 1.41 -4.51
CA GLU A 348 19.84 2.03 -4.80
C GLU A 348 19.90 3.35 -4.02
N TRP A 349 20.96 3.51 -3.24
CA TRP A 349 21.30 4.71 -2.49
C TRP A 349 22.81 4.87 -2.55
N ASN A 350 23.31 6.10 -2.44
CA ASN A 350 24.75 6.30 -2.50
C ASN A 350 25.40 5.79 -1.20
N ARG A 351 26.34 4.85 -1.33
CA ARG A 351 27.06 4.23 -0.21
C ARG A 351 28.28 5.03 0.24
N SER A 352 28.66 6.06 -0.52
CA SER A 352 29.89 6.81 -0.30
C SER A 352 29.62 8.28 0.02
N LEU A 353 29.98 8.68 1.23
CA LEU A 353 30.43 10.04 1.51
C LEU A 353 31.95 10.02 1.34
N ASP A 354 32.46 10.00 0.11
CA ASP A 354 33.85 10.37 -0.15
C ASP A 354 33.84 11.81 -0.69
N PRO A 355 34.21 12.82 0.11
CA PRO A 355 34.04 14.24 -0.23
C PRO A 355 34.89 14.73 -1.41
N GLU A 356 35.84 13.93 -1.90
CA GLU A 356 36.87 14.39 -2.84
C GLU A 356 36.54 14.18 -4.32
N THR A 357 35.45 13.49 -4.65
CA THR A 357 35.00 13.31 -6.04
C THR A 357 33.52 13.64 -6.17
N ASN A 358 33.19 14.89 -6.52
CA ASN A 358 32.44 15.20 -7.76
C ASN A 358 31.72 16.55 -7.78
N ALA A 359 31.60 17.05 -9.01
CA ALA A 359 31.06 18.34 -9.41
C ALA A 359 29.56 18.52 -9.10
N GLN A 360 29.14 19.78 -9.12
CA GLN A 360 27.86 20.37 -8.69
C GLN A 360 26.54 19.74 -9.25
N ASN A 361 26.59 18.74 -10.13
CA ASN A 361 25.42 18.06 -10.68
C ASN A 361 24.99 16.77 -9.93
N GLU A 362 25.75 16.30 -8.93
CA GLU A 362 25.50 15.02 -8.24
C GLU A 362 24.76 15.12 -6.88
N LYS A 363 24.47 16.33 -6.39
CA LYS A 363 23.85 16.55 -5.07
C LYS A 363 22.49 15.84 -4.90
N ASN A 364 21.65 15.84 -5.95
CA ASN A 364 20.34 15.18 -5.92
C ASN A 364 20.42 13.64 -5.99
N GLU A 365 21.53 13.05 -6.46
CA GLU A 365 21.68 11.59 -6.51
C GLU A 365 22.18 11.01 -5.18
N LEU A 366 22.97 11.79 -4.43
CA LEU A 366 23.47 11.45 -3.09
C LEU A 366 22.36 11.44 -2.03
N GLU A 367 21.29 12.19 -2.27
CA GLU A 367 20.24 12.49 -1.30
C GLU A 367 18.91 11.74 -1.59
N ASP A 368 18.93 10.68 -2.40
CA ASP A 368 17.74 9.94 -2.82
C ASP A 368 17.82 8.43 -2.51
N ILE A 369 16.66 7.79 -2.47
CA ILE A 369 16.51 6.33 -2.46
C ILE A 369 15.74 5.96 -3.72
N LYS A 370 16.40 5.26 -4.64
CA LYS A 370 15.83 4.89 -5.94
C LYS A 370 15.48 3.40 -5.99
N ILE A 371 14.44 3.05 -6.73
CA ILE A 371 14.21 1.65 -7.14
C ILE A 371 15.21 1.32 -8.25
N ARG A 372 16.05 0.31 -8.02
CA ARG A 372 17.17 -0.07 -8.90
C ARG A 372 16.73 -0.29 -10.36
N SER A 373 15.56 -0.90 -10.57
CA SER A 373 15.06 -1.20 -11.92
C SER A 373 14.71 0.04 -12.74
N ARG A 374 14.47 1.19 -12.08
CA ARG A 374 13.97 2.44 -12.70
C ARG A 374 12.78 2.21 -13.65
N ARG A 375 11.99 1.15 -13.40
CA ARG A 375 10.89 0.76 -14.27
C ARG A 375 9.74 1.74 -14.10
N VAL A 376 9.36 2.37 -15.20
CA VAL A 376 8.19 3.24 -15.28
C VAL A 376 6.91 2.40 -15.24
N ARG A 377 5.92 2.86 -14.48
CA ARG A 377 4.59 2.24 -14.39
C ARG A 377 3.85 2.43 -15.71
N VAL A 378 3.14 1.39 -16.12
CA VAL A 378 2.36 1.42 -17.38
C VAL A 378 1.10 2.23 -17.16
N ARG A 379 0.90 3.23 -18.03
CA ARG A 379 -0.32 4.03 -18.12
C ARG A 379 -0.72 4.08 -19.59
N ALA A 380 -2.01 3.96 -19.90
CA ALA A 380 -2.48 3.95 -21.29
C ALA A 380 -2.15 5.30 -21.97
N GLY A 381 -1.61 5.28 -23.19
CA GLY A 381 -1.18 6.49 -23.91
C GLY A 381 0.16 7.09 -23.46
N GLN A 382 0.80 6.57 -22.40
CA GLN A 382 2.09 7.09 -21.94
C GLN A 382 3.25 6.50 -22.75
N THR A 383 4.00 7.36 -23.43
CA THR A 383 5.24 6.99 -24.14
C THR A 383 6.50 7.37 -23.36
N SER A 384 6.42 8.39 -22.50
CA SER A 384 7.57 8.86 -21.71
C SER A 384 8.16 7.77 -20.82
N LYS A 385 9.50 7.77 -20.76
CA LYS A 385 10.31 6.98 -19.83
C LYS A 385 10.85 7.82 -18.67
N GLN A 386 10.58 9.11 -18.65
CA GLN A 386 11.04 10.03 -17.62
C GLN A 386 9.90 10.32 -16.63
N VAL A 387 9.57 9.32 -15.81
CA VAL A 387 8.58 9.47 -14.73
C VAL A 387 9.27 9.23 -13.38
N PRO A 388 10.03 10.21 -12.85
CA PRO A 388 10.81 10.03 -11.61
C PRO A 388 9.96 9.54 -10.44
N LEU A 389 8.70 9.96 -10.36
CA LEU A 389 7.75 9.51 -9.33
C LEU A 389 7.66 7.99 -9.22
N ASP A 390 7.88 7.24 -10.31
CA ASP A 390 7.79 5.78 -10.33
C ASP A 390 9.03 5.09 -9.73
N PHE A 391 10.17 5.78 -9.57
CA PHE A 391 11.43 5.16 -9.15
C PHE A 391 12.35 5.98 -8.25
N SER A 392 12.08 7.27 -8.01
CA SER A 392 12.77 8.13 -7.03
C SER A 392 11.86 8.39 -5.84
N LEU A 393 12.28 7.99 -4.63
CA LEU A 393 11.48 8.19 -3.43
C LEU A 393 11.37 9.69 -3.12
N ARG A 394 12.42 10.48 -3.40
CA ARG A 394 12.38 11.94 -3.33
C ARG A 394 11.25 12.49 -4.18
N ALA A 395 11.24 12.20 -5.49
CA ALA A 395 10.20 12.70 -6.40
C ALA A 395 8.79 12.24 -6.02
N TYR A 396 8.64 11.02 -5.47
CA TYR A 396 7.34 10.55 -4.99
C TYR A 396 6.87 11.27 -3.73
N THR A 397 7.78 11.50 -2.77
CA THR A 397 7.47 12.16 -1.50
C THR A 397 7.19 13.65 -1.66
N GLU A 398 7.71 14.30 -2.71
CA GLU A 398 7.41 15.71 -3.04
C GLU A 398 5.92 15.97 -3.23
N VAL A 399 5.17 15.00 -3.77
CA VAL A 399 3.75 15.15 -4.13
C VAL A 399 2.85 14.14 -3.40
N LEU A 400 3.38 13.42 -2.41
CA LEU A 400 2.65 12.37 -1.71
C LEU A 400 1.39 12.89 -1.01
N PHE A 401 1.48 14.13 -0.51
CA PHE A 401 0.42 14.80 0.22
C PHE A 401 -0.02 16.06 -0.52
N LEU A 402 -1.33 16.22 -0.68
CA LEU A 402 -1.95 17.37 -1.34
C LEU A 402 -1.59 18.69 -0.64
N VAL A 403 -1.61 18.67 0.70
CA VAL A 403 -1.19 19.77 1.57
C VAL A 403 -0.10 19.25 2.51
N PRO A 404 1.17 19.37 2.14
CA PRO A 404 2.27 18.88 2.97
C PRO A 404 2.41 19.71 4.25
N SER A 405 2.55 19.03 5.39
CA SER A 405 2.67 19.64 6.73
C SER A 405 3.78 19.00 7.56
N MET A 406 3.90 17.67 7.49
CA MET A 406 5.04 16.90 8.02
C MET A 406 6.25 17.08 7.11
N LYS A 407 7.39 17.48 7.69
CA LYS A 407 8.65 17.57 6.96
C LYS A 407 9.27 16.20 6.78
N ILE A 408 9.65 15.86 5.56
CA ILE A 408 10.27 14.58 5.23
C ILE A 408 11.73 14.83 4.88
N TYR A 409 12.63 14.11 5.56
CA TYR A 409 14.06 14.09 5.27
C TYR A 409 14.42 12.75 4.66
N LEU A 410 15.07 12.75 3.51
CA LEU A 410 15.54 11.57 2.80
C LEU A 410 17.06 11.61 2.70
N GLN A 411 17.73 10.55 3.19
CA GLN A 411 19.19 10.51 3.29
C GLN A 411 19.76 11.81 3.92
N ARG A 412 19.14 12.23 5.04
CA ARG A 412 19.48 13.45 5.83
C ARG A 412 19.23 14.79 5.14
N SER A 413 18.70 14.79 3.92
CA SER A 413 18.36 16.01 3.17
C SER A 413 16.85 16.22 3.15
N LEU A 414 16.41 17.45 3.37
CA LEU A 414 14.99 17.81 3.31
C LEU A 414 14.43 17.58 1.90
N VAL A 415 13.25 16.98 1.82
CA VAL A 415 12.47 16.89 0.58
C VAL A 415 11.72 18.20 0.38
N ASN A 416 11.88 18.84 -0.79
CA ASN A 416 11.12 20.04 -1.15
C ASN A 416 9.70 19.65 -1.57
N THR A 417 8.83 19.38 -0.58
CA THR A 417 7.43 19.03 -0.81
C THR A 417 6.70 20.14 -1.54
N ARG A 418 5.84 19.81 -2.51
CA ARG A 418 5.19 20.80 -3.38
C ARG A 418 3.68 20.75 -3.20
N ASN A 419 3.06 21.92 -3.03
CA ASN A 419 1.63 22.04 -3.30
C ASN A 419 1.43 22.14 -4.81
N LEU A 420 1.21 20.99 -5.46
CA LEU A 420 1.20 20.89 -6.92
C LEU A 420 0.20 21.86 -7.59
N ALA A 421 -0.95 22.11 -6.95
CA ALA A 421 -1.95 23.05 -7.48
C ALA A 421 -1.45 24.50 -7.53
N LYS A 422 -0.52 24.89 -6.64
CA LYS A 422 0.09 26.23 -6.62
C LYS A 422 1.21 26.40 -7.64
N THR A 423 1.75 25.30 -8.20
CA THR A 423 2.86 25.32 -9.16
C THR A 423 2.42 25.28 -10.63
N LEU A 424 1.12 25.25 -10.89
CA LEU A 424 0.57 25.18 -12.24
C LEU A 424 0.44 26.57 -12.88
N GLN A 425 0.64 26.62 -14.20
CA GLN A 425 0.39 27.77 -15.07
C GLN A 425 -0.93 27.60 -15.84
N ASN A 426 -1.54 28.69 -16.29
CA ASN A 426 -2.81 28.68 -17.05
C ASN A 426 -3.91 27.87 -16.34
N VAL A 427 -4.11 28.15 -15.06
CA VAL A 427 -4.97 27.35 -14.19
C VAL A 427 -6.44 27.64 -14.43
N GLU A 428 -7.22 26.59 -14.67
CA GLU A 428 -8.68 26.63 -14.66
C GLU A 428 -9.23 25.66 -13.60
N ARG A 429 -10.40 26.00 -13.05
CA ARG A 429 -11.06 25.21 -12.00
C ARG A 429 -12.44 24.78 -12.43
N PHE A 430 -12.70 23.50 -12.21
CA PHE A 430 -13.96 22.85 -12.51
C PHE A 430 -14.54 22.26 -11.24
N GLN A 431 -15.85 22.08 -11.22
CA GLN A 431 -16.55 21.54 -10.06
C GLN A 431 -17.32 20.28 -10.44
N TYR A 432 -16.95 19.16 -9.82
CA TYR A 432 -17.72 17.94 -9.90
C TYR A 432 -18.89 18.02 -8.91
N HIS A 433 -20.12 17.94 -9.41
CA HIS A 433 -21.30 17.87 -8.57
C HIS A 433 -21.51 16.44 -8.06
N PHE A 434 -21.02 16.16 -6.86
CA PHE A 434 -21.24 14.88 -6.20
C PHE A 434 -22.62 14.86 -5.53
N VAL A 435 -23.46 13.93 -5.99
CA VAL A 435 -24.78 13.68 -5.42
C VAL A 435 -24.73 12.42 -4.57
N HIS A 436 -24.99 12.55 -3.28
CA HIS A 436 -25.04 11.41 -2.37
C HIS A 436 -26.42 10.74 -2.46
N GLU A 437 -26.44 9.48 -2.87
CA GLU A 437 -27.65 8.73 -3.26
C GLU A 437 -28.74 8.66 -2.17
N LYS A 438 -28.34 8.69 -0.89
CA LYS A 438 -29.26 8.50 0.25
C LYS A 438 -29.49 9.75 1.09
N ASP A 439 -28.70 10.81 0.88
CA ASP A 439 -28.67 11.95 1.80
C ASP A 439 -28.26 13.22 1.03
N PRO A 440 -29.23 14.02 0.54
CA PRO A 440 -28.95 15.24 -0.20
C PRO A 440 -28.11 16.27 0.56
N ILE A 441 -28.08 16.23 1.90
CA ILE A 441 -27.28 17.14 2.72
C ILE A 441 -25.78 16.87 2.53
N LYS A 442 -25.42 15.64 2.13
CA LYS A 442 -24.03 15.24 1.82
C LYS A 442 -23.62 15.54 0.38
N ASN A 443 -24.46 16.19 -0.41
CA ASN A 443 -24.06 16.65 -1.74
C ASN A 443 -22.92 17.66 -1.61
N LYS A 444 -21.92 17.55 -2.47
CA LYS A 444 -20.72 18.38 -2.41
C LYS A 444 -20.26 18.78 -3.81
N LEU A 445 -19.69 19.97 -3.90
CA LEU A 445 -18.96 20.42 -5.08
C LEU A 445 -17.49 20.12 -4.85
N ILE A 446 -16.93 19.23 -5.67
CA ILE A 446 -15.56 18.75 -5.49
C ILE A 446 -14.69 19.40 -6.57
N PRO A 447 -13.68 20.20 -6.18
CA PRO A 447 -12.90 20.97 -7.13
C PRO A 447 -11.89 20.08 -7.87
N LEU A 448 -11.80 20.30 -9.19
CA LEU A 448 -10.69 19.88 -10.03
C LEU A 448 -9.91 21.13 -10.43
N THR A 449 -8.60 21.12 -10.23
CA THR A 449 -7.69 22.16 -10.74
C THR A 449 -6.93 21.57 -11.92
N LEU A 450 -7.03 22.20 -13.10
CA LEU A 450 -6.26 21.85 -14.30
C LEU A 450 -5.31 22.98 -14.65
N GLY A 451 -4.11 22.64 -15.11
CA GLY A 451 -3.10 23.63 -15.52
C GLY A 451 -1.89 22.97 -16.16
N LYS A 452 -1.02 23.79 -16.74
CA LYS A 452 0.25 23.37 -17.36
C LYS A 452 1.38 23.39 -16.33
N LEU A 453 2.22 22.37 -16.36
CA LEU A 453 3.47 22.30 -15.61
C LEU A 453 4.64 22.05 -16.58
N GLN A 454 5.53 23.03 -16.71
CA GLN A 454 6.58 23.01 -17.74
C GLN A 454 7.52 21.82 -17.60
N ILE A 455 7.94 21.45 -16.38
CA ILE A 455 8.83 20.30 -16.18
C ILE A 455 8.20 18.98 -16.64
N GLU A 456 6.88 18.83 -16.49
CA GLU A 456 6.17 17.65 -16.96
C GLU A 456 5.91 17.70 -18.48
N TYR A 457 5.79 18.90 -19.05
CA TYR A 457 5.82 19.09 -20.50
C TYR A 457 7.14 18.57 -21.09
N ASP A 458 8.27 19.01 -20.54
CA ASP A 458 9.61 18.65 -21.04
C ASP A 458 9.83 17.13 -20.94
N ARG A 459 9.35 16.51 -19.85
CA ARG A 459 9.38 15.06 -19.64
C ARG A 459 8.38 14.28 -20.49
N GLY A 460 7.41 14.93 -21.16
CA GLY A 460 6.37 14.25 -21.93
C GLY A 460 5.32 13.55 -21.06
N ASN A 461 5.07 14.08 -19.87
CA ASN A 461 4.10 13.56 -18.91
C ASN A 461 2.83 14.42 -18.89
N CYS A 462 1.71 13.80 -18.53
CA CYS A 462 0.44 14.47 -18.29
C CYS A 462 -0.53 13.55 -17.55
N GLY A 463 -1.62 14.14 -17.06
CA GLY A 463 -2.71 13.40 -16.44
C GLY A 463 -3.08 13.95 -15.07
N ILE A 464 -4.01 13.26 -14.42
CA ILE A 464 -4.68 13.72 -13.21
C ILE A 464 -4.08 13.03 -11.99
N PHE A 465 -3.84 13.80 -10.94
CA PHE A 465 -3.41 13.36 -9.62
C PHE A 465 -4.64 13.30 -8.73
N LEU A 466 -5.00 12.08 -8.33
CA LEU A 466 -6.15 11.78 -7.50
C LEU A 466 -5.71 11.49 -6.07
N TYR A 467 -6.20 12.28 -5.13
CA TYR A 467 -5.91 12.17 -3.70
C TYR A 467 -7.11 11.61 -2.94
N TRP A 468 -6.86 10.99 -1.79
CA TRP A 468 -7.85 10.51 -0.84
C TRP A 468 -7.37 10.83 0.57
N HIS A 469 -8.15 11.57 1.36
CA HIS A 469 -7.74 12.25 2.60
C HIS A 469 -6.44 13.05 2.44
N GLY A 470 -6.29 13.74 1.29
CA GLY A 470 -5.08 14.45 0.92
C GLY A 470 -3.84 13.56 0.69
N ARG A 471 -3.98 12.23 0.55
CA ARG A 471 -2.91 11.27 0.23
C ARG A 471 -3.03 10.80 -1.22
N LEU A 472 -1.94 10.86 -1.98
CA LEU A 472 -1.92 10.54 -3.42
C LEU A 472 -2.22 9.06 -3.73
N ILE A 473 -3.38 8.73 -4.29
CA ILE A 473 -3.71 7.34 -4.64
C ILE A 473 -3.24 6.99 -6.05
N GLU A 474 -3.47 7.90 -7.01
CA GLU A 474 -3.12 7.68 -8.40
C GLU A 474 -2.54 8.96 -9.02
N ALA A 475 -1.38 8.83 -9.67
CA ALA A 475 -0.69 9.93 -10.34
C ALA A 475 -0.67 9.71 -11.85
N TYR A 476 -0.78 10.80 -12.61
CA TYR A 476 -0.82 10.79 -14.08
C TYR A 476 -1.96 9.91 -14.65
N LYS A 477 -3.13 9.91 -13.98
CA LYS A 477 -4.32 9.24 -14.49
C LYS A 477 -4.75 9.93 -15.79
N ARG A 478 -4.59 9.25 -16.92
CA ARG A 478 -4.97 9.75 -18.24
C ARG A 478 -6.46 9.52 -18.46
N VAL A 479 -7.12 10.52 -19.04
CA VAL A 479 -8.56 10.55 -19.37
C VAL A 479 -8.74 11.09 -20.78
N GLY A 480 -9.84 10.70 -21.44
CA GLY A 480 -10.16 11.14 -22.80
C GLY A 480 -9.02 10.89 -23.79
N ASP A 481 -8.77 11.88 -24.64
CA ASP A 481 -7.78 11.80 -25.71
C ASP A 481 -6.33 11.61 -25.23
N MET A 482 -6.02 11.91 -23.95
CA MET A 482 -4.70 11.61 -23.36
C MET A 482 -4.37 10.10 -23.40
N VAL A 483 -5.39 9.24 -23.47
CA VAL A 483 -5.24 7.78 -23.51
C VAL A 483 -4.78 7.30 -24.89
N HIS A 484 -5.16 8.03 -25.94
CA HIS A 484 -4.94 7.63 -27.33
C HIS A 484 -3.73 8.33 -27.97
N SER A 485 -3.34 9.50 -27.47
CA SER A 485 -2.17 10.24 -27.94
C SER A 485 -1.29 10.69 -26.79
N ALA A 486 0.03 10.47 -26.94
CA ALA A 486 1.01 10.90 -25.96
C ALA A 486 1.22 12.43 -25.93
N ASP A 487 0.97 13.10 -27.06
CA ASP A 487 1.16 14.53 -27.20
C ASP A 487 -0.06 15.34 -26.76
N ILE A 488 -1.26 14.74 -26.83
CA ILE A 488 -2.48 15.38 -26.35
C ILE A 488 -2.42 15.50 -24.82
N GLY A 489 -2.61 16.73 -24.34
CA GLY A 489 -2.51 17.05 -22.93
C GLY A 489 -1.07 17.07 -22.40
N ARG A 490 -0.02 16.97 -23.22
CA ARG A 490 1.37 16.99 -22.75
C ARG A 490 1.62 18.19 -21.83
N GLY A 491 2.19 17.93 -20.64
CA GLY A 491 2.43 18.93 -19.61
C GLY A 491 1.20 19.38 -18.83
N ILE A 492 0.00 18.92 -19.17
CA ILE A 492 -1.24 19.25 -18.44
C ILE A 492 -1.39 18.30 -17.25
N ILE A 493 -1.54 18.91 -16.08
CA ILE A 493 -1.72 18.23 -14.80
C ILE A 493 -3.08 18.61 -14.22
N GLY A 494 -3.84 17.60 -13.81
CA GLY A 494 -5.05 17.77 -12.99
C GLY A 494 -4.78 17.42 -11.54
N ILE A 495 -5.41 18.11 -10.59
CA ILE A 495 -5.38 17.79 -9.16
C ILE A 495 -6.80 17.74 -8.62
N MET A 496 -7.16 16.64 -7.98
CA MET A 496 -8.47 16.46 -7.35
C MET A 496 -8.38 15.56 -6.11
N ASP A 497 -9.02 15.97 -5.01
CA ASP A 497 -9.25 15.10 -3.85
C ASP A 497 -10.61 14.42 -3.98
N VAL A 498 -10.61 13.10 -4.11
CA VAL A 498 -11.81 12.28 -4.36
C VAL A 498 -12.37 11.64 -3.09
N THR A 499 -11.95 12.09 -1.91
CA THR A 499 -12.40 11.58 -0.60
C THR A 499 -13.90 11.35 -0.53
N ASP A 500 -14.68 12.39 -0.80
CA ASP A 500 -16.13 12.34 -0.69
C ASP A 500 -16.79 11.43 -1.74
N ILE A 501 -16.18 11.30 -2.92
CA ILE A 501 -16.69 10.41 -3.99
C ILE A 501 -16.48 8.95 -3.60
N MET A 502 -15.31 8.66 -3.02
CA MET A 502 -14.85 7.31 -2.68
C MET A 502 -15.31 6.83 -1.30
N ASP A 503 -15.97 7.66 -0.51
CA ASP A 503 -16.64 7.22 0.71
C ASP A 503 -18.00 6.59 0.36
N PHE A 504 -18.09 5.26 0.43
CA PHE A 504 -19.31 4.52 0.13
C PHE A 504 -20.24 4.39 1.35
N GLY A 505 -19.87 4.95 2.50
CA GLY A 505 -20.59 4.82 3.76
C GLY A 505 -20.36 3.47 4.43
N ASP A 506 -20.80 3.36 5.69
CA ASP A 506 -20.71 2.13 6.50
C ASP A 506 -19.27 1.55 6.61
N GLY A 507 -18.26 2.43 6.56
CA GLY A 507 -16.85 2.06 6.57
C GLY A 507 -16.36 1.36 5.29
N LYS A 508 -17.12 1.40 4.19
CA LYS A 508 -16.68 0.95 2.86
C LYS A 508 -16.12 2.14 2.09
N VAL A 509 -14.98 1.94 1.46
CA VAL A 509 -14.30 2.97 0.65
C VAL A 509 -13.89 2.40 -0.69
N GLY A 510 -13.88 3.24 -1.71
CA GLY A 510 -13.51 2.90 -3.09
C GLY A 510 -12.01 2.87 -3.37
N VAL A 511 -11.17 2.86 -2.33
CA VAL A 511 -9.70 2.82 -2.45
C VAL A 511 -9.21 1.40 -2.21
N LEU A 512 -8.29 0.93 -3.06
CA LEU A 512 -7.68 -0.39 -2.90
C LEU A 512 -6.90 -0.49 -1.58
N ASN A 513 -6.79 -1.69 -1.05
CA ASN A 513 -6.10 -1.98 0.21
C ASN A 513 -4.60 -1.60 0.23
N ASN A 514 -3.95 -1.51 -0.93
CA ASN A 514 -2.57 -1.05 -1.10
C ASN A 514 -2.45 0.47 -1.36
N LYS A 515 -3.58 1.19 -1.40
CA LYS A 515 -3.66 2.63 -1.65
C LYS A 515 -2.99 3.10 -2.95
N GLN A 516 -2.92 2.23 -3.98
CA GLN A 516 -2.30 2.53 -5.28
C GLN A 516 -3.30 2.60 -6.45
N GLY A 517 -4.60 2.66 -6.15
CA GLY A 517 -5.67 2.74 -7.12
C GLY A 517 -7.04 2.65 -6.45
N PHE A 518 -8.07 2.68 -7.28
CA PHE A 518 -9.47 2.63 -6.86
C PHE A 518 -10.14 1.32 -7.25
N THR A 519 -11.16 0.92 -6.50
CA THR A 519 -12.02 -0.20 -6.85
C THR A 519 -12.89 0.17 -8.04
N ASP A 520 -13.07 -0.76 -8.97
CA ASP A 520 -14.05 -0.59 -10.04
C ASP A 520 -15.45 -0.39 -9.46
N SER A 521 -16.07 0.73 -9.80
CA SER A 521 -17.35 1.17 -9.24
C SER A 521 -18.03 2.18 -10.14
N ASP A 522 -19.37 2.22 -10.07
CA ASP A 522 -20.17 3.19 -10.83
C ASP A 522 -19.78 4.64 -10.52
N ARG A 523 -19.41 4.94 -9.27
CA ARG A 523 -18.97 6.27 -8.86
C ARG A 523 -17.65 6.66 -9.54
N PHE A 524 -16.67 5.76 -9.55
CA PHE A 524 -15.40 6.01 -10.22
C PHE A 524 -15.57 6.13 -11.73
N SER A 525 -16.38 5.27 -12.36
CA SER A 525 -16.66 5.35 -13.80
C SER A 525 -17.35 6.66 -14.20
N LYS A 526 -18.31 7.15 -13.39
CA LYS A 526 -18.95 8.47 -13.59
C LYS A 526 -17.94 9.61 -13.45
N LEU A 527 -17.04 9.53 -12.47
CA LEU A 527 -15.96 10.50 -12.31
C LEU A 527 -15.05 10.51 -13.55
N GLU A 528 -14.60 9.35 -14.02
CA GLU A 528 -13.73 9.26 -15.21
C GLU A 528 -14.37 9.89 -16.45
N LYS A 529 -15.66 9.63 -16.70
CA LYS A 529 -16.41 10.27 -17.80
C LYS A 529 -16.51 11.78 -17.67
N TRP A 530 -16.68 12.27 -16.43
CA TRP A 530 -16.71 13.71 -16.18
C TRP A 530 -15.32 14.33 -16.38
N LEU A 531 -14.26 13.68 -15.91
CA LEU A 531 -12.88 14.14 -16.08
C LEU A 531 -12.48 14.18 -17.56
N ASP A 532 -12.88 13.18 -18.35
CA ASP A 532 -12.72 13.13 -19.80
C ASP A 532 -13.34 14.37 -20.47
N LYS A 533 -14.64 14.58 -20.29
CA LYS A 533 -15.35 15.74 -20.84
C LYS A 533 -14.72 17.07 -20.40
N THR A 534 -14.40 17.18 -19.12
CA THR A 534 -13.84 18.41 -18.52
C THR A 534 -12.44 18.71 -19.07
N PHE A 535 -11.61 17.67 -19.25
CA PHE A 535 -10.32 17.84 -19.89
C PHE A 535 -10.46 18.29 -21.35
N GLY A 536 -11.40 17.71 -22.11
CA GLY A 536 -11.68 18.14 -23.49
C GLY A 536 -12.03 19.63 -23.56
N GLU A 537 -12.94 20.10 -22.70
CA GLU A 537 -13.30 21.51 -22.60
C GLU A 537 -12.08 22.40 -22.29
N TYR A 538 -11.26 22.04 -21.30
CA TYR A 538 -10.04 22.77 -20.96
C TYR A 538 -9.04 22.80 -22.12
N TRP A 539 -8.84 21.66 -22.80
CA TRP A 539 -7.90 21.51 -23.89
C TRP A 539 -8.29 22.37 -25.09
N ASP A 540 -9.56 22.31 -25.52
CA ASP A 540 -10.08 23.08 -26.65
C ASP A 540 -9.95 24.60 -26.41
N ASN A 541 -10.18 25.06 -25.18
CA ASN A 541 -10.09 26.47 -24.81
C ASN A 541 -8.66 27.02 -24.71
N ASN A 542 -7.65 26.14 -24.59
CA ASN A 542 -6.28 26.54 -24.27
C ASN A 542 -5.21 26.02 -25.25
N PHE A 543 -5.57 25.13 -26.18
CA PHE A 543 -4.63 24.53 -27.14
C PHE A 543 -3.81 25.57 -27.90
N ASP A 544 -4.46 26.58 -28.48
CA ASP A 544 -3.78 27.64 -29.25
C ASP A 544 -2.85 28.49 -28.37
N LYS A 545 -3.23 28.72 -27.11
CA LYS A 545 -2.39 29.46 -26.15
C LYS A 545 -1.09 28.70 -25.90
N PHE A 546 -1.16 27.37 -25.73
CA PHE A 546 0.04 26.56 -25.52
C PHE A 546 1.01 26.59 -26.72
N GLY A 547 0.49 26.63 -27.96
CA GLY A 547 1.30 26.72 -29.17
C GLY A 547 1.91 28.11 -29.44
N LEU A 548 1.28 29.18 -28.96
CA LEU A 548 1.83 30.55 -29.05
C LEU A 548 2.98 30.78 -28.06
N PHE A 549 2.85 30.28 -26.82
CA PHE A 549 3.93 30.31 -25.81
C PHE A 549 5.22 29.61 -26.29
N GLU A 550 5.12 28.56 -27.11
CA GLU A 550 6.30 27.90 -27.69
C GLU A 550 7.00 28.75 -28.76
N LYS A 551 6.25 29.51 -29.56
CA LYS A 551 6.80 30.37 -30.61
C LYS A 551 7.45 31.64 -30.06
N GLU A 552 6.99 32.14 -28.91
CA GLU A 552 7.61 33.29 -28.21
C GLU A 552 8.92 32.88 -27.51
N LYS A 553 8.97 31.69 -26.89
CA LYS A 553 10.21 31.17 -26.26
C LYS A 553 11.38 30.95 -27.21
N LEU A 554 11.10 30.70 -28.50
CA LEU A 554 12.15 30.57 -29.53
C LEU A 554 12.75 31.94 -29.93
N LYS A 555 12.17 33.06 -29.51
CA LYS A 555 12.59 34.41 -29.91
C LYS A 555 13.30 35.21 -28.82
N GLU A 556 13.09 34.90 -27.54
CA GLU A 556 13.72 35.65 -26.44
C GLU A 556 14.42 34.71 -25.45
N GLY A 557 15.73 34.88 -25.30
CA GLY A 557 16.56 34.23 -24.29
C GLY A 557 16.37 34.79 -22.87
N GLU A 558 15.16 35.21 -22.52
CA GLU A 558 14.81 35.73 -21.20
C GLU A 558 14.07 34.68 -20.37
N ARG A 559 14.52 34.48 -19.12
CA ARG A 559 13.83 33.66 -18.12
C ARG A 559 12.46 34.29 -17.85
N LEU A 560 11.39 33.55 -18.15
CA LEU A 560 10.02 33.91 -17.76
C LEU A 560 9.99 34.33 -16.28
N VAL A 561 9.41 35.49 -16.02
CA VAL A 561 9.06 35.96 -14.69
C VAL A 561 8.22 34.88 -14.02
N HIS A 562 8.78 34.25 -12.98
CA HIS A 562 8.10 33.23 -12.20
C HIS A 562 6.80 33.80 -11.60
N ASP A 563 5.70 33.06 -11.72
CA ASP A 563 4.54 33.23 -10.84
C ASP A 563 5.01 33.13 -9.38
N ALA A 564 4.29 33.76 -8.45
CA ALA A 564 4.73 33.87 -7.06
C ALA A 564 5.08 32.49 -6.47
N GLU A 565 6.35 32.31 -6.08
CA GLU A 565 6.82 31.04 -5.51
C GLU A 565 6.39 30.91 -4.06
N TRP A 566 6.29 29.67 -3.56
CA TRP A 566 5.81 29.40 -2.21
C TRP A 566 6.83 28.60 -1.43
N VAL A 567 7.03 28.98 -0.15
CA VAL A 567 7.91 28.26 0.78
C VAL A 567 7.16 27.91 2.06
N GLN A 568 7.48 26.77 2.66
CA GLN A 568 6.92 26.36 3.95
C GLN A 568 7.81 26.82 5.11
N CYS A 569 7.22 27.42 6.13
CA CYS A 569 7.96 27.82 7.33
C CYS A 569 8.32 26.63 8.22
N MET A 570 9.59 26.54 8.61
CA MET A 570 10.11 25.47 9.47
C MET A 570 9.57 25.48 10.90
N LYS A 571 9.04 26.60 11.42
CA LYS A 571 8.53 26.69 12.80
C LYS A 571 7.04 26.39 12.90
N CYS A 572 6.24 26.85 11.95
CA CYS A 572 4.76 26.80 12.04
C CYS A 572 4.10 25.96 10.94
N SER A 573 4.88 25.41 10.00
CA SER A 573 4.41 24.63 8.85
C SER A 573 3.41 25.35 7.91
N LYS A 574 3.23 26.67 8.07
CA LYS A 574 2.41 27.50 7.18
C LYS A 574 3.17 27.85 5.91
N TRP A 575 2.47 27.91 4.78
CA TRP A 575 3.00 28.34 3.49
C TRP A 575 3.02 29.86 3.35
N ARG A 576 4.09 30.39 2.75
CA ARG A 576 4.33 31.82 2.51
C ARG A 576 4.65 32.06 1.05
N GLU A 577 4.04 33.08 0.48
CA GLU A 577 4.33 33.56 -0.86
C GLU A 577 5.63 34.36 -0.84
N LEU A 578 6.52 34.07 -1.80
CA LEU A 578 7.77 34.77 -2.01
C LEU A 578 7.57 35.93 -3.00
N PRO A 579 8.19 37.10 -2.75
CA PRO A 579 8.17 38.20 -3.71
C PRO A 579 8.76 37.80 -5.08
N LYS A 580 8.30 38.44 -6.16
CA LYS A 580 8.81 38.20 -7.52
C LYS A 580 10.34 38.31 -7.58
N GLY A 581 10.97 37.32 -8.23
CA GLY A 581 12.43 37.24 -8.39
C GLY A 581 13.16 36.43 -7.33
N TRP A 582 12.46 35.91 -6.31
CA TRP A 582 13.01 34.94 -5.36
C TRP A 582 12.64 33.51 -5.74
N CYS A 583 13.63 32.61 -5.68
CA CYS A 583 13.39 31.18 -5.83
C CYS A 583 13.39 30.48 -4.46
N ALA A 584 12.43 29.59 -4.23
CA ALA A 584 12.36 28.75 -3.05
C ALA A 584 13.58 27.82 -2.93
N ASP A 585 14.14 27.38 -4.07
CA ASP A 585 15.34 26.54 -4.11
C ASP A 585 16.62 27.32 -3.75
N ASP A 586 16.61 28.66 -3.84
CA ASP A 586 17.72 29.54 -3.45
C ASP A 586 17.73 29.84 -1.93
N LEU A 587 16.66 29.48 -1.21
CA LEU A 587 16.57 29.68 0.23
C LEU A 587 17.43 28.63 0.93
N VAL A 588 18.50 29.08 1.58
CA VAL A 588 19.48 28.20 2.22
C VAL A 588 18.92 27.58 3.50
N GLY A 589 18.86 26.24 3.54
CA GLY A 589 18.62 25.48 4.77
C GLY A 589 17.23 25.64 5.37
N ASP A 590 17.16 25.68 6.70
CA ASP A 590 15.90 25.84 7.42
C ASP A 590 15.36 27.28 7.28
N TRP A 591 14.26 27.44 6.53
CA TRP A 591 13.62 28.75 6.33
C TRP A 591 12.49 29.05 7.33
N PHE A 592 12.46 30.26 7.89
CA PHE A 592 11.46 30.68 8.87
C PHE A 592 10.71 31.95 8.43
N CYS A 593 9.48 32.17 8.93
CA CYS A 593 8.68 33.36 8.59
C CYS A 593 9.43 34.68 8.82
N TYR A 594 10.28 34.76 9.84
CA TYR A 594 11.04 35.98 10.16
C TYR A 594 12.25 36.22 9.25
N MET A 595 12.57 35.29 8.33
CA MET A 595 13.69 35.41 7.41
C MET A 595 13.29 36.11 6.12
N LYS A 596 14.28 36.70 5.44
CA LYS A 596 14.11 37.18 4.07
C LYS A 596 13.73 36.02 3.14
N PRO A 597 12.86 36.26 2.15
CA PRO A 597 12.27 37.56 1.78
C PRO A 597 10.90 37.87 2.41
N PHE A 598 10.38 37.05 3.32
CA PHE A 598 9.03 37.27 3.91
C PHE A 598 9.06 38.24 5.11
N GLU A 599 10.06 38.13 6.00
CA GLU A 599 10.27 39.01 7.17
C GLU A 599 9.02 39.23 8.07
N GLY A 600 8.14 38.23 8.14
CA GLY A 600 6.91 38.23 8.95
C GLY A 600 7.02 37.43 10.25
N ASN A 601 5.89 36.99 10.80
CA ASN A 601 5.87 36.13 11.98
C ASN A 601 4.96 34.89 11.80
N CYS A 602 5.08 33.95 12.73
CA CYS A 602 4.36 32.67 12.66
C CYS A 602 2.88 32.79 13.02
N ASP A 603 2.45 33.86 13.69
CA ASP A 603 1.07 34.08 14.10
C ASP A 603 0.21 34.59 12.95
N MET A 604 0.84 35.22 11.94
CA MET A 604 0.18 35.60 10.70
C MET A 604 -0.55 34.41 10.06
N ALA A 605 -1.78 34.67 9.60
CA ALA A 605 -2.58 33.70 8.85
C ALA A 605 -1.80 33.17 7.64
N GLU A 606 -2.10 31.94 7.23
CA GLU A 606 -1.55 31.41 5.98
C GLU A 606 -2.05 32.23 4.80
N ALA A 607 -1.13 32.73 3.97
CA ALA A 607 -1.53 33.47 2.79
C ALA A 607 -2.30 32.52 1.87
N VAL A 608 -3.53 32.91 1.56
CA VAL A 608 -4.35 32.22 0.57
C VAL A 608 -3.96 32.83 -0.76
N GLN A 609 -3.44 32.02 -1.69
CA GLN A 609 -3.23 32.50 -3.05
C GLN A 609 -4.60 32.88 -3.60
N ASP A 610 -4.74 34.07 -4.18
CA ASP A 610 -5.96 34.42 -4.90
C ASP A 610 -6.25 33.30 -5.91
N ASN A 611 -7.46 32.76 -5.83
CA ASN A 611 -7.95 31.60 -6.57
C ASN A 611 -7.55 30.19 -6.05
N VAL A 612 -6.75 29.96 -5.00
CA VAL A 612 -6.46 28.58 -4.49
C VAL A 612 -7.26 28.23 -3.23
N ILE A 613 -7.89 27.05 -3.23
CA ILE A 613 -8.50 26.48 -2.02
C ILE A 613 -7.39 25.97 -1.08
N THR A 614 -7.27 26.59 0.08
CA THR A 614 -6.70 25.91 1.26
C THR A 614 -7.81 25.03 1.82
N VAL A 615 -7.66 23.70 1.72
CA VAL A 615 -8.47 22.81 2.57
C VAL A 615 -8.04 23.11 4.00
N ALA A 616 -8.89 23.77 4.76
CA ALA A 616 -8.67 24.02 6.17
C ALA A 616 -8.71 22.69 6.92
N ILE A 617 -7.55 22.05 7.02
CA ILE A 617 -7.28 21.01 8.03
C ILE A 617 -7.37 21.74 9.37
N ASN A 618 -8.15 21.20 10.31
CA ASN A 618 -8.36 21.85 11.60
C ASN A 618 -7.07 21.77 12.43
N ARG A 619 -6.20 22.78 12.30
CA ARG A 619 -4.83 22.77 12.85
C ARG A 619 -4.76 23.14 14.34
N ASP A 620 -5.82 23.72 14.89
CA ASP A 620 -5.97 23.99 16.31
C ASP A 620 -7.18 23.19 16.81
N GLY A 621 -6.99 22.33 17.80
CA GLY A 621 -8.03 21.44 18.36
C GLY A 621 -9.24 22.13 19.01
N ASN A 622 -9.53 23.39 18.68
CA ASN A 622 -10.71 24.11 19.13
C ASN A 622 -11.18 25.14 18.10
N LYS A 623 -12.27 24.78 17.41
CA LYS A 623 -13.27 25.57 16.66
C LYS A 623 -13.40 25.15 15.19
N LYS A 624 -14.62 24.75 14.81
CA LYS A 624 -15.02 24.61 13.39
C LYS A 624 -14.99 26.00 12.75
N VAL A 625 -14.12 26.23 11.77
CA VAL A 625 -14.16 27.43 10.94
C VAL A 625 -14.64 27.02 9.55
N ALA A 626 -15.69 27.68 9.05
CA ALA A 626 -16.20 27.48 7.70
C ALA A 626 -15.18 27.99 6.67
N PRO A 627 -15.14 27.42 5.44
CA PRO A 627 -14.29 27.94 4.37
C PRO A 627 -14.62 29.41 4.09
N VAL A 628 -13.60 30.26 4.10
CA VAL A 628 -13.73 31.68 3.73
C VAL A 628 -13.51 31.80 2.23
N PHE A 629 -14.53 32.30 1.53
CA PHE A 629 -14.48 32.63 0.11
C PHE A 629 -14.19 34.12 -0.04
N VAL A 630 -13.22 34.49 -0.87
CA VAL A 630 -13.11 35.85 -1.41
C VAL A 630 -13.46 35.74 -2.88
N THR A 631 -14.64 36.22 -3.25
CA THR A 631 -15.02 36.43 -4.65
C THR A 631 -14.69 37.86 -5.03
N ASN A 632 -14.10 38.06 -6.20
CA ASN A 632 -14.04 39.37 -6.83
C ASN A 632 -15.41 39.68 -7.45
N ASP A 633 -16.37 40.06 -6.62
CA ASP A 633 -17.57 40.74 -7.11
C ASP A 633 -17.55 42.18 -6.58
N SER A 634 -17.02 43.06 -7.43
CA SER A 634 -17.37 44.47 -7.40
C SER A 634 -18.81 44.61 -7.89
N ASP A 635 -19.79 44.32 -7.03
CA ASP A 635 -21.11 44.95 -7.13
C ASP A 635 -21.90 44.86 -5.83
N ALA A 636 -22.67 45.91 -5.59
CA ALA A 636 -23.14 46.35 -4.30
C ALA A 636 -24.25 45.50 -3.66
N SER A 637 -24.24 45.52 -2.33
CA SER A 637 -25.41 45.49 -1.41
C SER A 637 -26.29 44.24 -1.38
N LEU A 638 -26.18 43.48 -0.28
CA LEU A 638 -27.33 43.02 0.53
C LEU A 638 -26.82 42.46 1.88
N VAL A 639 -27.01 43.25 2.93
CA VAL A 639 -26.82 42.84 4.33
C VAL A 639 -28.06 42.05 4.76
N VAL A 640 -27.88 40.80 5.19
CA VAL A 640 -28.88 40.09 5.99
C VAL A 640 -28.23 39.70 7.32
N ASN A 641 -28.70 40.33 8.40
CA ASN A 641 -28.31 40.02 9.78
C ASN A 641 -28.84 38.64 10.19
N PRO A 642 -28.07 37.84 10.96
CA PRO A 642 -28.57 36.63 11.58
C PRO A 642 -29.25 36.93 12.93
N GLY A 643 -30.48 36.47 13.08
CA GLY A 643 -31.14 36.19 14.36
C GLY A 643 -31.11 34.69 14.65
#